data_AF-A0A937YZW2-F1
#
_entry.id   AF-A0A937YZW2-F1
#
_cell.length_a   1.000
_cell.length_b   1.000
_cell.length_c   1.000
_cell.angle_alpha   90.00
_cell.angle_beta   90.00
_cell.angle_gamma   90.00
#
_symmetry.space_group_name_H-M   'P 1'
#
loop_
_entity.id
_entity.type
_entity.pdbx_description
1 polymer ?
#
loop_
_entity_poly.entity_id
_entity_poly.type
_entity_poly.pdbx_seq_one_letter_code
_entity_poly.pdbx_strand_id
1 'polypeptide(L)'
;MPDLRLGEQIMRRIIGGAIAIGLAAVVGAQAEPPAGWDAAVIDACESAADFEAGPGGKLSTTDAVKHTGRSVVWSFAAGEGVDELRLAHAPGPLKGRGAVGLWVKNPEDCARDVRLQVIDGEGRAFASERTPIDDSRAWRALLFLTDDLRPLDGADAPLQFPLRRLELIAESRAAEGTCTLYLDDLTAYLAPPEELEIVAIEAPDSVALDSVSRETSVRLTLRVRAPSRLLRNYPVTLAVSGGAAVLAESPVSFRTPTTAWPAGEEQTSEPVTLALPRFLAGGEYLLRVRAPGLALSGEAALGVPLLVEGGAAERTTVVIAEHEGAPAAMIGDTIVPLCGRLGVEGPGALLIVPATAAHDPYGGAPDVWPSRDEWDYEALDRRVIEALKARPEARLILRVFLEAPDWWDAENPNELILFSHGRHAVRVDGLRTEETFASLASTKWRTDAQEAMRRFVAHVEQSPYAERVIGYQLAGGEDGRWRYWGAAEGLYADYSRPQRRAFTAWLREKYGDVRTLRVKWQEIVNPIPGLAGEEPPIPTVLSWDDVRVPSGEARAAHPSGAVLDPAAAPEVADYNLFHAEEVAGFICELAAAAKSASEGRKLVGVSYGHFLEHVRSPAALPNAGHLALDRVLTSAEIDLVAAPFLAPEGEAGRGLSLPAAVVASVKAHGKVPIGEVLPMDAPLDPTLAAAQMEALGGALWYGGAEPWEPPPATAGDRASVAEIALILDHFSLAYLAEGKALSQPLLAGQWDSLGRLGAPCDAWLLDDLIAGRVPDYKLYLFPNAFYLDQEAREAVRKHVARDGKTAVWVYAPGAMEETLSGPTALELTDLALGFVAREAPLRVR
;
A
#
# COMPACT_ATOMS: atom_id res chain seq x y z
N MET A 1 33.95 -55.95 -5.10
CA MET A 1 32.84 -56.90 -4.84
C MET A 1 33.41 -58.01 -3.98
N PRO A 2 32.87 -58.27 -2.77
CA PRO A 2 31.47 -58.67 -2.59
C PRO A 2 30.68 -57.91 -1.49
N ASP A 3 29.39 -57.82 -1.78
CA ASP A 3 28.16 -58.01 -1.00
C ASP A 3 28.00 -57.86 0.53
N LEU A 4 26.79 -57.36 0.82
CA LEU A 4 25.88 -57.57 1.95
C LEU A 4 26.00 -56.73 3.23
N ARG A 5 25.07 -55.76 3.31
CA ARG A 5 23.93 -55.81 4.25
C ARG A 5 24.30 -56.28 5.67
N LEU A 6 24.79 -55.35 6.49
CA LEU A 6 24.78 -55.50 7.95
C LEU A 6 24.51 -54.19 8.71
N GLY A 7 24.66 -53.03 8.07
CA GLY A 7 24.39 -51.72 8.70
C GLY A 7 22.91 -51.33 8.77
N GLU A 8 22.10 -51.73 7.78
CA GLU A 8 20.68 -51.32 7.70
C GLU A 8 19.71 -52.27 8.44
N GLN A 9 20.14 -53.48 8.80
CA GLN A 9 19.31 -54.43 9.56
C GLN A 9 19.37 -54.24 11.08
N ILE A 10 20.26 -53.41 11.61
CA ILE A 10 20.37 -53.13 13.05
C ILE A 10 19.49 -51.93 13.46
N MET A 11 19.20 -50.99 12.54
CA MET A 11 18.27 -49.87 12.80
C MET A 11 16.78 -50.25 12.64
N ARG A 12 16.45 -51.34 11.95
CA ARG A 12 15.06 -51.83 11.79
C ARG A 12 14.61 -52.88 12.83
N ARG A 13 15.41 -53.15 13.88
CA ARG A 13 15.10 -54.21 14.87
C ARG A 13 15.17 -53.81 16.36
N ILE A 14 15.19 -52.52 16.70
CA ILE A 14 15.14 -52.04 18.10
C ILE A 14 13.83 -51.30 18.47
N ILE A 15 12.92 -51.04 17.53
CA ILE A 15 11.60 -50.46 17.86
C ILE A 15 10.50 -51.38 17.31
N GLY A 16 10.39 -52.54 17.93
CA GLY A 16 9.39 -53.56 17.61
C GLY A 16 9.35 -54.63 18.70
N GLY A 17 8.62 -54.37 19.77
CA GLY A 17 8.33 -55.34 20.83
C GLY A 17 8.34 -54.74 22.23
N ALA A 18 7.17 -54.76 22.90
CA ALA A 18 6.82 -54.12 24.17
C ALA A 18 6.64 -52.59 24.04
N ILE A 19 5.44 -52.06 23.79
CA ILE A 19 4.24 -52.15 24.63
C ILE A 19 3.02 -52.31 23.72
N ALA A 20 2.61 -53.55 23.52
CA ALA A 20 1.30 -53.92 23.00
C ALA A 20 0.78 -54.99 23.96
N ILE A 21 0.22 -54.55 25.09
CA ILE A 21 -0.77 -55.18 25.98
C ILE A 21 -0.99 -54.12 27.07
N GLY A 22 -2.06 -53.33 26.92
CA GLY A 22 -2.44 -52.33 27.92
C GLY A 22 -2.83 -50.93 27.43
N LEU A 23 -3.29 -50.74 26.19
CA LEU A 23 -3.92 -49.46 25.78
C LEU A 23 -4.94 -49.64 24.64
N ALA A 24 -5.67 -50.75 24.65
CA ALA A 24 -6.82 -50.99 23.75
C ALA A 24 -8.16 -50.60 24.40
N ALA A 25 -8.15 -49.68 25.37
CA ALA A 25 -9.34 -49.09 25.93
C ALA A 25 -9.08 -47.60 26.13
N VAL A 26 -10.00 -46.75 25.66
CA VAL A 26 -9.96 -45.27 25.66
C VAL A 26 -9.44 -44.64 24.34
N VAL A 27 -9.92 -45.12 23.20
CA VAL A 27 -9.99 -44.29 21.97
C VAL A 27 -11.46 -44.24 21.58
N GLY A 28 -12.09 -43.07 21.73
CA GLY A 28 -13.45 -42.82 21.25
C GLY A 28 -13.50 -42.93 19.73
N ALA A 29 -14.69 -43.20 19.17
CA ALA A 29 -14.89 -43.39 17.74
C ALA A 29 -14.20 -42.27 16.92
N GLN A 30 -13.34 -42.67 15.99
CA GLN A 30 -12.57 -41.79 15.13
C GLN A 30 -13.43 -41.38 13.92
N ALA A 31 -13.66 -40.08 13.72
CA ALA A 31 -14.14 -39.58 12.44
C ALA A 31 -12.94 -39.54 11.49
N GLU A 32 -12.77 -40.56 10.67
CA GLU A 32 -11.70 -40.60 9.66
C GLU A 32 -12.14 -39.84 8.39
N PRO A 33 -11.26 -39.01 7.80
CA PRO A 33 -11.53 -38.41 6.50
C PRO A 33 -11.65 -39.49 5.42
N PRO A 34 -12.36 -39.24 4.32
CA PRO A 34 -12.46 -40.19 3.21
C PRO A 34 -11.09 -40.60 2.68
N ALA A 35 -10.97 -41.86 2.24
CA ALA A 35 -9.71 -42.39 1.71
C ALA A 35 -9.26 -41.62 0.45
N GLY A 36 -7.98 -41.22 0.42
CA GLY A 36 -7.35 -40.55 -0.73
C GLY A 36 -7.36 -39.02 -0.67
N TRP A 37 -7.72 -38.41 0.47
CA TRP A 37 -7.61 -36.96 0.70
C TRP A 37 -6.23 -36.61 1.27
N ASP A 38 -5.64 -35.51 0.80
CA ASP A 38 -4.35 -35.01 1.29
C ASP A 38 -4.54 -34.23 2.59
N ALA A 39 -3.72 -34.51 3.60
CA ALA A 39 -3.79 -33.83 4.89
C ALA A 39 -2.71 -32.74 4.99
N ALA A 40 -3.10 -31.54 5.41
CA ALA A 40 -2.22 -30.43 5.71
C ALA A 40 -2.58 -29.86 7.09
N VAL A 41 -1.62 -29.88 8.02
CA VAL A 41 -1.82 -29.30 9.35
C VAL A 41 -1.97 -27.79 9.19
N ILE A 42 -3.12 -27.26 9.61
CA ILE A 42 -3.36 -25.81 9.69
C ILE A 42 -2.60 -25.26 10.90
N ASP A 43 -2.81 -25.92 12.05
CA ASP A 43 -2.16 -25.58 13.32
C ASP A 43 -2.04 -26.85 14.17
N ALA A 44 -0.87 -27.12 14.74
CA ALA A 44 -0.67 -28.27 15.61
C ALA A 44 -1.33 -28.09 17.01
N CYS A 45 -1.88 -26.91 17.29
CA CYS A 45 -2.40 -26.44 18.57
C CYS A 45 -1.32 -26.44 19.66
N GLU A 46 -0.09 -26.06 19.32
CA GLU A 46 1.04 -26.04 20.27
C GLU A 46 1.22 -24.70 21.00
N SER A 47 0.57 -23.64 20.50
CA SER A 47 0.67 -22.27 21.01
C SER A 47 -0.70 -21.63 21.16
N ALA A 48 -0.99 -21.12 22.36
CA ALA A 48 -2.21 -20.37 22.63
C ALA A 48 -2.25 -19.00 21.93
N ALA A 49 -1.11 -18.49 21.43
CA ALA A 49 -1.03 -17.22 20.73
C ALA A 49 -1.62 -17.30 19.31
N ASP A 50 -1.81 -18.50 18.78
CA ASP A 50 -2.29 -18.74 17.42
C ASP A 50 -3.82 -18.71 17.33
N PHE A 51 -4.49 -18.46 18.47
CA PHE A 51 -5.94 -18.42 18.61
C PHE A 51 -6.40 -17.18 19.39
N GLU A 52 -7.58 -16.69 19.06
CA GLU A 52 -8.25 -15.60 19.77
C GLU A 52 -9.52 -16.10 20.44
N ALA A 53 -9.56 -16.06 21.78
CA ALA A 53 -10.77 -16.41 22.53
C ALA A 53 -11.74 -15.23 22.60
N GLY A 54 -13.03 -15.52 22.44
CA GLY A 54 -14.11 -14.55 22.64
C GLY A 54 -14.24 -14.08 24.11
N PRO A 55 -15.12 -13.10 24.38
CA PRO A 55 -15.29 -12.53 25.72
C PRO A 55 -15.50 -13.59 26.81
N GLY A 56 -14.67 -13.55 27.87
CA GLY A 56 -14.73 -14.50 28.99
C GLY A 56 -13.94 -15.80 28.79
N GLY A 57 -13.36 -16.04 27.62
CA GLY A 57 -12.45 -17.15 27.35
C GLY A 57 -11.00 -16.84 27.71
N LYS A 58 -10.26 -17.85 28.16
CA LYS A 58 -8.82 -17.84 28.46
C LYS A 58 -8.15 -18.98 27.73
N LEU A 59 -6.99 -18.70 27.15
CA LEU A 59 -6.17 -19.69 26.46
C LEU A 59 -4.87 -19.93 27.22
N SER A 60 -4.47 -21.18 27.26
CA SER A 60 -3.15 -21.60 27.75
C SER A 60 -2.71 -22.84 26.96
N THR A 61 -1.50 -23.32 27.22
CA THR A 61 -0.97 -24.54 26.60
C THR A 61 -0.63 -25.56 27.68
N THR A 62 -0.77 -26.85 27.39
CA THR A 62 -0.49 -27.94 28.33
C THR A 62 0.33 -29.06 27.69
N ASP A 63 1.01 -29.84 28.52
CA ASP A 63 1.69 -31.09 28.12
C ASP A 63 0.73 -32.29 28.05
N ALA A 64 -0.58 -32.06 28.13
CA ALA A 64 -1.61 -33.09 27.99
C ALA A 64 -1.83 -33.48 26.52
N VAL A 65 -0.76 -33.82 25.81
CA VAL A 65 -0.71 -33.97 24.35
C VAL A 65 -1.48 -35.20 23.86
N LYS A 66 -2.16 -35.05 22.72
CA LYS A 66 -2.63 -36.19 21.92
C LYS A 66 -1.51 -36.70 21.01
N HIS A 67 -0.85 -35.78 20.29
CA HIS A 67 0.27 -36.04 19.39
C HIS A 67 1.61 -35.64 20.07
N THR A 68 2.64 -35.25 19.33
CA THR A 68 3.89 -34.72 19.91
C THR A 68 3.76 -33.22 20.17
N GLY A 69 4.37 -32.67 21.23
CA GLY A 69 4.38 -31.23 21.48
C GLY A 69 3.58 -30.79 22.71
N ARG A 70 2.71 -29.79 22.54
CA ARG A 70 1.77 -29.27 23.54
C ARG A 70 0.37 -29.19 22.92
N SER A 71 -0.68 -29.12 23.74
CA SER A 71 -2.05 -28.87 23.30
C SER A 71 -2.57 -27.53 23.81
N VAL A 72 -3.44 -26.87 23.06
CA VAL A 72 -4.15 -25.67 23.51
C VAL A 72 -5.24 -26.06 24.50
N VAL A 73 -5.32 -25.29 25.57
CA VAL A 73 -6.33 -25.38 26.62
C VAL A 73 -7.20 -24.14 26.55
N TRP A 74 -8.48 -24.35 26.25
CA TRP A 74 -9.48 -23.31 26.19
C TRP A 74 -10.37 -23.37 27.43
N SER A 75 -10.18 -22.42 28.35
CA SER A 75 -10.92 -22.32 29.61
C SER A 75 -11.87 -21.13 29.60
N PHE A 76 -13.09 -21.30 30.09
CA PHE A 76 -14.09 -20.22 30.12
C PHE A 76 -15.09 -20.43 31.26
N ALA A 77 -15.76 -19.36 31.70
CA ALA A 77 -16.80 -19.45 32.73
C ALA A 77 -18.16 -19.78 32.12
N ALA A 78 -18.86 -20.77 32.66
CA ALA A 78 -20.25 -21.09 32.37
C ALA A 78 -21.15 -20.34 33.36
N GLY A 79 -22.15 -19.58 32.87
CA GLY A 79 -23.10 -18.81 33.67
C GLY A 79 -24.11 -17.99 32.84
N GLU A 80 -25.17 -17.47 33.47
CA GLU A 80 -26.30 -16.79 32.80
C GLU A 80 -25.86 -15.67 31.83
N GLY A 81 -26.12 -15.87 30.54
CA GLY A 81 -25.97 -14.85 29.48
C GLY A 81 -24.92 -15.15 28.40
N VAL A 82 -24.17 -16.25 28.49
CA VAL A 82 -23.22 -16.68 27.44
C VAL A 82 -23.55 -18.10 26.98
N ASP A 83 -24.47 -18.21 26.01
CA ASP A 83 -24.90 -19.50 25.46
C ASP A 83 -23.93 -20.07 24.40
N GLU A 84 -23.11 -19.22 23.77
CA GLU A 84 -22.16 -19.61 22.73
C GLU A 84 -20.76 -19.05 23.00
N LEU A 85 -19.76 -19.92 22.91
CA LEU A 85 -18.36 -19.62 23.19
C LEU A 85 -17.59 -19.69 21.88
N ARG A 86 -16.71 -18.71 21.61
CA ARG A 86 -16.00 -18.61 20.34
C ARG A 86 -14.49 -18.69 20.51
N LEU A 87 -13.84 -19.41 19.60
CA LEU A 87 -12.40 -19.47 19.45
C LEU A 87 -12.05 -19.27 17.97
N ALA A 88 -11.41 -18.15 17.64
CA ALA A 88 -11.03 -17.81 16.28
C ALA A 88 -9.58 -18.20 15.98
N HIS A 89 -9.34 -18.57 14.72
CA HIS A 89 -8.03 -18.80 14.14
C HIS A 89 -8.02 -18.20 12.73
N ALA A 90 -6.94 -17.54 12.35
CA ALA A 90 -6.71 -17.02 11.01
C ALA A 90 -5.79 -17.99 10.26
N PRO A 91 -6.33 -18.99 9.54
CA PRO A 91 -5.47 -19.91 8.80
C PRO A 91 -4.77 -19.16 7.67
N GLY A 92 -3.60 -19.67 7.24
CA GLY A 92 -3.10 -19.36 5.90
C GLY A 92 -4.14 -19.71 4.81
N PRO A 93 -3.92 -19.38 3.52
CA PRO A 93 -4.93 -19.53 2.49
C PRO A 93 -5.29 -21.01 2.31
N LEU A 94 -6.39 -21.44 2.93
CA LEU A 94 -6.98 -22.75 2.69
C LEU A 94 -7.57 -22.72 1.28
N LYS A 95 -6.79 -23.20 0.31
CA LYS A 95 -7.15 -23.24 -1.11
C LYS A 95 -7.82 -24.59 -1.40
N GLY A 96 -9.15 -24.63 -1.36
CA GLY A 96 -9.93 -25.77 -1.89
C GLY A 96 -10.76 -26.56 -0.87
N ARG A 97 -11.55 -27.50 -1.40
CA ARG A 97 -12.53 -28.27 -0.64
C ARG A 97 -11.92 -29.42 0.15
N GLY A 98 -12.64 -29.79 1.20
CA GLY A 98 -12.56 -31.11 1.81
C GLY A 98 -13.14 -31.06 3.21
N ALA A 99 -12.29 -31.12 4.23
CA ALA A 99 -12.73 -31.07 5.62
C ALA A 99 -11.76 -30.34 6.52
N VAL A 100 -12.28 -29.75 7.59
CA VAL A 100 -11.47 -29.30 8.72
C VAL A 100 -11.61 -30.35 9.82
N GLY A 101 -10.50 -30.99 10.15
CA GLY A 101 -10.35 -31.87 11.29
C GLY A 101 -9.87 -31.12 12.51
N LEU A 102 -10.37 -31.52 13.68
CA LEU A 102 -9.91 -31.01 14.97
C LEU A 102 -10.00 -32.12 16.00
N TRP A 103 -8.94 -32.30 16.79
CA TRP A 103 -9.05 -33.13 17.98
C TRP A 103 -9.50 -32.31 19.18
N VAL A 104 -10.54 -32.80 19.84
CA VAL A 104 -11.11 -32.19 21.03
C VAL A 104 -11.15 -33.20 22.16
N LYS A 105 -10.93 -32.73 23.38
CA LYS A 105 -11.14 -33.48 24.61
C LYS A 105 -11.92 -32.62 25.61
N ASN A 106 -13.01 -33.19 26.13
CA ASN A 106 -14.01 -32.54 26.99
C ASN A 106 -14.14 -33.28 28.34
N PRO A 107 -13.10 -33.24 29.20
CA PRO A 107 -13.02 -34.11 30.37
C PRO A 107 -13.95 -33.73 31.52
N GLU A 108 -14.53 -32.52 31.47
CA GLU A 108 -15.40 -31.94 32.49
C GLU A 108 -16.89 -31.95 32.08
N ASP A 109 -17.24 -32.55 30.93
CA ASP A 109 -18.60 -32.57 30.33
C ASP A 109 -19.24 -31.18 30.21
N CYS A 110 -18.42 -30.18 29.90
CA CYS A 110 -18.79 -28.80 30.16
C CYS A 110 -19.23 -28.05 28.89
N ALA A 111 -18.98 -28.62 27.71
CA ALA A 111 -19.60 -28.24 26.45
C ALA A 111 -20.43 -29.38 25.87
N ARG A 112 -21.58 -29.05 25.26
CA ARG A 112 -22.57 -29.99 24.72
C ARG A 112 -22.25 -30.39 23.27
N ASP A 113 -21.89 -29.40 22.47
CA ASP A 113 -21.61 -29.55 21.05
C ASP A 113 -20.63 -28.48 20.59
N VAL A 114 -20.02 -28.74 19.43
CA VAL A 114 -19.11 -27.82 18.73
C VAL A 114 -19.57 -27.68 17.29
N ARG A 115 -19.54 -26.47 16.75
CA ARG A 115 -19.70 -26.19 15.31
C ARG A 115 -18.49 -25.41 14.80
N LEU A 116 -18.24 -25.55 13.50
CA LEU A 116 -17.28 -24.73 12.77
C LEU A 116 -18.04 -23.60 12.06
N GLN A 117 -17.61 -22.37 12.26
CA GLN A 117 -17.98 -21.21 11.45
C GLN A 117 -16.75 -20.77 10.65
N VAL A 118 -16.93 -20.34 9.40
CA VAL A 118 -15.85 -19.84 8.54
C VAL A 118 -16.24 -18.52 7.90
N ILE A 119 -15.24 -17.69 7.60
CA ILE A 119 -15.39 -16.51 6.75
C ILE A 119 -14.73 -16.81 5.40
N ASP A 120 -15.50 -16.71 4.33
CA ASP A 120 -15.08 -17.05 2.97
C ASP A 120 -14.23 -15.92 2.34
N GLY A 121 -13.71 -16.17 1.13
CA GLY A 121 -12.86 -15.20 0.40
C GLY A 121 -13.54 -13.86 0.06
N GLU A 122 -14.87 -13.79 0.14
CA GLU A 122 -15.69 -12.59 -0.10
C GLU A 122 -16.18 -11.95 1.20
N GLY A 123 -15.80 -12.49 2.37
CA GLY A 123 -16.19 -11.97 3.68
C GLY A 123 -17.53 -12.47 4.21
N ARG A 124 -18.13 -13.50 3.60
CA ARG A 124 -19.40 -14.10 4.06
C ARG A 124 -19.18 -15.20 5.09
N ALA A 125 -20.11 -15.30 6.03
CA ALA A 125 -20.05 -16.27 7.10
C ALA A 125 -20.85 -17.55 6.79
N PHE A 126 -20.21 -18.70 6.94
CA PHE A 126 -20.84 -20.02 6.81
C PHE A 126 -20.65 -20.82 8.10
N ALA A 127 -21.58 -21.71 8.44
CA ALA A 127 -21.48 -22.56 9.62
C ALA A 127 -21.87 -24.02 9.33
N SER A 128 -21.23 -24.94 10.03
CA SER A 128 -21.59 -26.36 10.05
C SER A 128 -22.81 -26.61 10.92
N GLU A 129 -23.42 -27.79 10.79
CA GLU A 129 -24.28 -28.31 11.85
C GLU A 129 -23.49 -28.49 13.16
N ARG A 130 -24.21 -28.47 14.28
CA ARG A 130 -23.64 -28.67 15.61
C ARG A 130 -23.31 -30.14 15.81
N THR A 131 -22.06 -30.43 16.12
CA THR A 131 -21.55 -31.79 16.34
C THR A 131 -21.51 -32.09 17.84
N PRO A 132 -22.29 -33.07 18.34
CA PRO A 132 -22.29 -33.41 19.75
C PRO A 132 -20.95 -33.96 20.23
N ILE A 133 -20.49 -33.44 21.37
CA ILE A 133 -19.31 -33.94 22.10
C ILE A 133 -19.77 -34.59 23.40
N ASP A 134 -19.19 -35.74 23.73
CA ASP A 134 -19.52 -36.54 24.91
C ASP A 134 -18.63 -36.21 26.11
N ASP A 135 -18.97 -36.76 27.29
CA ASP A 135 -18.29 -36.56 28.58
C ASP A 135 -16.96 -37.35 28.71
N SER A 136 -16.32 -37.61 27.57
CA SER A 136 -15.18 -38.50 27.49
C SER A 136 -13.89 -37.79 27.91
N ARG A 137 -13.14 -38.42 28.83
CA ARG A 137 -11.74 -38.05 29.11
C ARG A 137 -10.77 -38.43 27.98
N ALA A 138 -11.26 -39.09 26.93
CA ALA A 138 -10.48 -39.45 25.75
C ALA A 138 -10.44 -38.28 24.74
N TRP A 139 -9.42 -38.28 23.89
CA TRP A 139 -9.38 -37.44 22.69
C TRP A 139 -10.34 -37.96 21.63
N ARG A 140 -11.08 -37.06 20.97
CA ARG A 140 -12.02 -37.36 19.90
C ARG A 140 -11.76 -36.49 18.68
N ALA A 141 -11.79 -37.09 17.50
CA ALA A 141 -11.67 -36.36 16.24
C ALA A 141 -13.05 -35.84 15.85
N LEU A 142 -13.13 -34.54 15.61
CA LEU A 142 -14.22 -33.88 14.93
C LEU A 142 -13.80 -33.63 13.48
N LEU A 143 -14.71 -33.86 12.55
CA LEU A 143 -14.48 -33.64 11.13
C LEU A 143 -15.65 -32.83 10.58
N PHE A 144 -15.35 -31.63 10.09
CA PHE A 144 -16.32 -30.71 9.51
C PHE A 144 -16.13 -30.68 7.99
N LEU A 145 -17.05 -31.27 7.24
CA LEU A 145 -16.99 -31.23 5.78
C LEU A 145 -17.31 -29.81 5.30
N THR A 146 -16.48 -29.25 4.43
CA THR A 146 -16.73 -27.90 3.88
C THR A 146 -18.02 -27.85 3.05
N ASP A 147 -18.46 -28.99 2.50
CA ASP A 147 -19.71 -29.13 1.75
C ASP A 147 -20.97 -29.07 2.63
N ASP A 148 -20.84 -29.29 3.95
CA ASP A 148 -21.95 -29.22 4.90
C ASP A 148 -22.12 -27.84 5.51
N LEU A 149 -21.22 -26.90 5.19
CA LEU A 149 -21.32 -25.51 5.63
C LEU A 149 -22.50 -24.83 4.93
N ARG A 150 -23.25 -24.05 5.71
CA ARG A 150 -24.42 -23.28 5.24
C ARG A 150 -24.23 -21.79 5.56
N PRO A 151 -24.60 -20.89 4.65
CA PRO A 151 -24.46 -19.46 4.87
C PRO A 151 -25.38 -18.98 6.01
N LEU A 152 -24.86 -18.11 6.87
CA LEU A 152 -25.59 -17.62 8.04
C LEU A 152 -26.61 -16.51 7.71
N ASP A 153 -26.46 -15.84 6.57
CA ASP A 153 -27.38 -14.81 6.08
C ASP A 153 -28.63 -15.41 5.39
N GLY A 154 -28.67 -16.73 5.20
CA GLY A 154 -29.77 -17.45 4.56
C GLY A 154 -29.81 -17.31 3.04
N ALA A 155 -28.83 -16.65 2.41
CA ALA A 155 -28.74 -16.57 0.95
C ALA A 155 -28.29 -17.92 0.37
N ASP A 156 -28.88 -18.35 -0.75
CA ASP A 156 -28.45 -19.59 -1.43
C ASP A 156 -27.19 -19.31 -2.26
N ALA A 157 -26.05 -19.14 -1.58
CA ALA A 157 -24.77 -18.77 -2.17
C ALA A 157 -23.66 -19.79 -1.84
N PRO A 158 -22.77 -20.10 -2.79
CA PRO A 158 -21.71 -21.07 -2.58
C PRO A 158 -20.52 -20.52 -1.76
N LEU A 159 -19.85 -21.41 -1.03
CA LEU A 159 -18.64 -21.10 -0.25
C LEU A 159 -17.44 -20.73 -1.16
N GLN A 160 -16.83 -19.57 -0.92
CA GLN A 160 -15.68 -19.08 -1.69
C GLN A 160 -14.34 -19.26 -0.95
N PHE A 161 -13.30 -19.62 -1.69
CA PHE A 161 -11.94 -19.79 -1.17
C PHE A 161 -11.01 -18.66 -1.67
N PRO A 162 -9.89 -18.38 -0.98
CA PRO A 162 -9.44 -19.00 0.27
C PRO A 162 -10.32 -18.60 1.47
N LEU A 163 -10.41 -19.46 2.48
CA LEU A 163 -11.05 -19.09 3.75
C LEU A 163 -10.16 -18.08 4.48
N ARG A 164 -10.75 -16.99 4.95
CA ARG A 164 -10.03 -15.91 5.65
C ARG A 164 -9.99 -16.10 7.17
N ARG A 165 -10.97 -16.83 7.72
CA ARG A 165 -11.09 -17.05 9.17
C ARG A 165 -11.81 -18.36 9.46
N LEU A 166 -11.38 -19.06 10.50
CA LEU A 166 -12.07 -20.19 11.11
C LEU A 166 -12.46 -19.82 12.54
N GLU A 167 -13.68 -20.13 12.94
CA GLU A 167 -14.19 -19.93 14.29
C GLU A 167 -14.81 -21.23 14.80
N LEU A 168 -14.29 -21.78 15.89
CA LEU A 168 -14.90 -22.88 16.61
C LEU A 168 -15.88 -22.30 17.62
N ILE A 169 -17.11 -22.80 17.58
CA ILE A 169 -18.18 -22.35 18.48
C ILE A 169 -18.68 -23.53 19.30
N ALA A 170 -18.57 -23.42 20.62
CA ALA A 170 -19.04 -24.43 21.56
C ALA A 170 -20.24 -23.92 22.38
N GLU A 171 -21.22 -24.77 22.63
CA GLU A 171 -22.34 -24.47 23.55
C GLU A 171 -22.07 -25.08 24.93
N SER A 172 -22.22 -24.27 25.97
CA SER A 172 -21.97 -24.72 27.35
C SER A 172 -23.08 -25.64 27.86
N ARG A 173 -22.70 -26.63 28.65
CA ARG A 173 -23.61 -27.57 29.34
C ARG A 173 -23.82 -27.24 30.82
N ALA A 174 -22.94 -26.44 31.42
CA ALA A 174 -22.87 -26.23 32.86
C ALA A 174 -23.69 -25.01 33.32
N ALA A 175 -24.40 -25.14 34.45
CA ALA A 175 -25.19 -24.04 35.01
C ALA A 175 -24.33 -22.98 35.70
N GLU A 176 -23.22 -23.36 36.35
CA GLU A 176 -22.22 -22.46 36.95
C GLU A 176 -20.85 -23.19 37.08
N GLY A 177 -19.73 -22.54 36.70
CA GLY A 177 -18.36 -23.06 36.91
C GLY A 177 -17.35 -22.70 35.81
N THR A 178 -16.07 -23.06 35.98
CA THR A 178 -15.07 -22.96 34.90
C THR A 178 -15.08 -24.25 34.08
N CYS A 179 -15.24 -24.14 32.77
CA CYS A 179 -15.19 -25.23 31.80
C CYS A 179 -13.88 -25.18 31.02
N THR A 180 -13.30 -26.35 30.74
CA THR A 180 -12.07 -26.46 29.96
C THR A 180 -12.18 -27.49 28.83
N LEU A 181 -11.90 -27.03 27.60
CA LEU A 181 -11.70 -27.87 26.42
C LEU A 181 -10.22 -27.94 26.06
N TYR A 182 -9.77 -29.12 25.62
CA TYR A 182 -8.42 -29.34 25.11
C TYR A 182 -8.50 -29.54 23.60
N LEU A 183 -7.65 -28.84 22.85
CA LEU A 183 -7.60 -28.83 21.40
C LEU A 183 -6.23 -29.30 20.92
N ASP A 184 -6.22 -30.15 19.90
CA ASP A 184 -5.00 -30.71 19.31
C ASP A 184 -5.21 -30.85 17.79
N ASP A 185 -4.13 -30.68 17.01
CA ASP A 185 -4.05 -30.97 15.57
C ASP A 185 -5.27 -30.50 14.74
N LEU A 186 -5.33 -29.19 14.49
CA LEU A 186 -6.24 -28.57 13.54
C LEU A 186 -5.72 -28.82 12.13
N THR A 187 -6.38 -29.70 11.37
CA THR A 187 -5.90 -30.18 10.07
C THR A 187 -6.92 -29.90 8.98
N ALA A 188 -6.44 -29.44 7.82
CA ALA A 188 -7.19 -29.44 6.59
C ALA A 188 -7.00 -30.75 5.85
N TYR A 189 -8.09 -31.35 5.42
CA TYR A 189 -8.08 -32.45 4.47
C TYR A 189 -8.59 -31.92 3.13
N LEU A 190 -7.78 -32.03 2.09
CA LEU A 190 -8.11 -31.62 0.74
C LEU A 190 -8.64 -32.83 -0.03
N ALA A 191 -9.88 -32.71 -0.53
CA ALA A 191 -10.43 -33.70 -1.42
C ALA A 191 -9.66 -33.70 -2.75
N PRO A 192 -9.41 -34.86 -3.38
CA PRO A 192 -8.91 -34.89 -4.74
C PRO A 192 -9.91 -34.14 -5.63
N PRO A 193 -9.44 -33.26 -6.54
CA PRO A 193 -10.35 -32.47 -7.35
C PRO A 193 -11.16 -33.41 -8.25
N GLU A 194 -12.49 -33.28 -8.21
CA GLU A 194 -13.34 -33.96 -9.18
C GLU A 194 -13.02 -33.44 -10.59
N GLU A 195 -12.91 -34.37 -11.54
CA GLU A 195 -12.50 -34.07 -12.91
C GLU A 195 -13.72 -33.85 -13.82
N LEU A 196 -13.78 -32.67 -14.43
CA LEU A 196 -14.77 -32.27 -15.43
C LEU A 196 -14.08 -32.23 -16.80
N GLU A 197 -14.43 -33.17 -17.67
CA GLU A 197 -13.92 -33.22 -19.04
C GLU A 197 -14.72 -32.25 -19.93
N ILE A 198 -14.02 -31.32 -20.57
CA ILE A 198 -14.56 -30.38 -21.54
C ILE A 198 -14.43 -31.03 -22.92
N VAL A 199 -15.56 -31.50 -23.43
CA VAL A 199 -15.62 -32.26 -24.68
C VAL A 199 -15.58 -31.33 -25.88
N ALA A 200 -16.38 -30.25 -25.86
CA ALA A 200 -16.40 -29.28 -26.95
C ALA A 200 -16.92 -27.90 -26.48
N ILE A 201 -16.40 -26.85 -27.09
CA ILE A 201 -16.92 -25.48 -27.02
C ILE A 201 -17.29 -25.07 -28.44
N GLU A 202 -18.59 -24.96 -28.73
CA GLU A 202 -19.12 -24.57 -30.04
C GLU A 202 -19.42 -23.08 -30.05
N ALA A 203 -18.59 -22.31 -30.75
CA ALA A 203 -18.69 -20.86 -30.87
C ALA A 203 -18.45 -20.42 -32.33
N PRO A 204 -18.86 -19.21 -32.73
CA PRO A 204 -18.43 -18.64 -34.00
C PRO A 204 -16.91 -18.41 -33.99
N ASP A 205 -16.27 -18.59 -35.16
CA ASP A 205 -14.83 -18.35 -35.34
C ASP A 205 -14.46 -16.87 -35.10
N SER A 206 -15.39 -15.96 -35.40
CA SER A 206 -15.20 -14.52 -35.21
C SER A 206 -16.47 -13.77 -34.77
N VAL A 207 -16.27 -12.61 -34.13
CA VAL A 207 -17.32 -11.70 -33.65
C VAL A 207 -16.98 -10.27 -34.05
N ALA A 208 -17.90 -9.56 -34.70
CA ALA A 208 -17.69 -8.19 -35.15
C ALA A 208 -17.81 -7.16 -34.02
N LEU A 209 -16.92 -6.16 -34.00
CA LEU A 209 -17.02 -5.00 -33.11
C LEU A 209 -17.97 -3.92 -33.69
N ASP A 210 -19.27 -4.19 -33.79
CA ASP A 210 -20.26 -3.12 -34.00
C ASP A 210 -21.11 -2.88 -32.73
N SER A 211 -21.76 -1.72 -32.62
CA SER A 211 -22.52 -1.34 -31.42
C SER A 211 -23.78 -2.18 -31.17
N VAL A 212 -24.15 -3.07 -32.09
CA VAL A 212 -25.40 -3.84 -32.11
C VAL A 212 -25.16 -5.34 -31.86
N SER A 213 -23.94 -5.86 -32.05
CA SER A 213 -23.65 -7.31 -32.11
C SER A 213 -22.49 -7.82 -31.24
N ARG A 214 -22.09 -7.13 -30.16
CA ARG A 214 -21.05 -7.60 -29.21
C ARG A 214 -21.48 -8.74 -28.29
N GLU A 215 -22.22 -9.69 -28.85
CA GLU A 215 -22.68 -10.87 -28.17
C GLU A 215 -22.28 -12.09 -28.97
N THR A 216 -21.70 -13.08 -28.30
CA THR A 216 -21.43 -14.39 -28.91
C THR A 216 -22.29 -15.44 -28.23
N SER A 217 -22.92 -16.29 -29.04
CA SER A 217 -23.69 -17.43 -28.54
C SER A 217 -22.81 -18.66 -28.61
N VAL A 218 -22.60 -19.29 -27.46
CA VAL A 218 -21.71 -20.43 -27.32
C VAL A 218 -22.48 -21.58 -26.70
N ARG A 219 -22.21 -22.81 -27.17
CA ARG A 219 -22.66 -24.03 -26.50
C ARG A 219 -21.48 -24.79 -25.94
N LEU A 220 -21.68 -25.33 -24.75
CA LEU A 220 -20.67 -26.09 -24.04
C LEU A 220 -21.14 -27.53 -23.87
N THR A 221 -20.30 -28.49 -24.27
CA THR A 221 -20.53 -29.92 -24.01
C THR A 221 -19.50 -30.42 -23.02
N LEU A 222 -19.99 -30.97 -21.91
CA LEU A 222 -19.18 -31.46 -20.80
C LEU A 222 -19.44 -32.94 -20.55
N ARG A 223 -18.47 -33.62 -19.97
CA ARG A 223 -18.63 -34.98 -19.45
C ARG A 223 -18.04 -35.05 -18.06
N VAL A 224 -18.78 -35.61 -17.11
CA VAL A 224 -18.26 -35.82 -15.75
C VAL A 224 -17.79 -37.26 -15.62
N ARG A 225 -16.58 -37.47 -15.10
CA ARG A 225 -16.03 -38.83 -14.92
C ARG A 225 -16.72 -39.64 -13.82
N ALA A 226 -17.26 -38.98 -12.80
CA ALA A 226 -18.00 -39.61 -11.70
C ALA A 226 -19.27 -38.80 -11.38
N PRO A 227 -20.33 -39.37 -10.78
CA PRO A 227 -21.54 -38.61 -10.47
C PRO A 227 -21.20 -37.53 -9.43
N SER A 228 -21.20 -36.27 -9.84
CA SER A 228 -20.80 -35.15 -8.97
C SER A 228 -21.99 -34.61 -8.19
N ARG A 229 -21.88 -34.60 -6.87
CA ARG A 229 -22.77 -33.78 -6.00
C ARG A 229 -22.28 -32.32 -5.91
N LEU A 230 -21.08 -32.01 -6.42
CA LEU A 230 -20.34 -30.76 -6.18
C LEU A 230 -20.73 -29.62 -7.12
N LEU A 231 -21.23 -29.92 -8.32
CA LEU A 231 -21.77 -28.92 -9.25
C LEU A 231 -23.05 -28.23 -8.74
N ARG A 232 -23.60 -28.64 -7.60
CA ARG A 232 -24.67 -27.91 -6.90
C ARG A 232 -24.17 -26.58 -6.35
N ASN A 233 -22.91 -26.56 -5.93
CA ASN A 233 -22.29 -25.48 -5.17
C ASN A 233 -21.20 -24.75 -5.98
N TYR A 234 -20.96 -25.12 -7.23
CA TYR A 234 -20.06 -24.38 -8.13
C TYR A 234 -20.69 -24.22 -9.50
N PRO A 235 -21.11 -23.00 -9.88
CA PRO A 235 -21.62 -22.77 -11.22
C PRO A 235 -20.48 -22.98 -12.22
N VAL A 236 -20.75 -23.80 -13.24
CA VAL A 236 -19.91 -23.80 -14.44
C VAL A 236 -20.19 -22.50 -15.18
N THR A 237 -19.16 -21.75 -15.47
CA THR A 237 -19.25 -20.51 -16.24
C THR A 237 -18.47 -20.65 -17.53
N LEU A 238 -18.88 -19.87 -18.51
CA LEU A 238 -18.13 -19.68 -19.74
C LEU A 238 -17.56 -18.27 -19.70
N ALA A 239 -16.26 -18.15 -19.96
CA ALA A 239 -15.52 -16.92 -19.86
C ALA A 239 -14.77 -16.60 -21.16
N VAL A 240 -14.71 -15.31 -21.49
CA VAL A 240 -13.81 -14.78 -22.51
C VAL A 240 -12.60 -14.23 -21.77
N SER A 241 -11.40 -14.66 -22.16
CA SER A 241 -10.15 -14.26 -21.51
C SER A 241 -9.17 -13.64 -22.49
N GLY A 242 -8.45 -12.62 -22.04
CA GLY A 242 -7.27 -12.07 -22.71
C GLY A 242 -6.04 -12.36 -21.87
N GLY A 243 -5.23 -13.35 -22.28
CA GLY A 243 -4.17 -13.88 -21.42
C GLY A 243 -4.74 -14.58 -20.17
N ALA A 244 -4.38 -14.08 -18.98
CA ALA A 244 -4.92 -14.53 -17.70
C ALA A 244 -6.21 -13.78 -17.27
N ALA A 245 -6.45 -12.60 -17.83
CA ALA A 245 -7.55 -11.73 -17.42
C ALA A 245 -8.91 -12.23 -17.94
N VAL A 246 -9.91 -12.33 -17.05
CA VAL A 246 -11.29 -12.69 -17.40
C VAL A 246 -12.07 -11.43 -17.79
N LEU A 247 -12.43 -11.32 -19.07
CA LEU A 247 -13.05 -10.13 -19.68
C LEU A 247 -14.57 -10.13 -19.58
N ALA A 248 -15.18 -11.29 -19.84
CA ALA A 248 -16.61 -11.52 -19.73
C ALA A 248 -16.83 -12.92 -19.18
N GLU A 249 -17.91 -13.11 -18.42
CA GLU A 249 -18.26 -14.40 -17.86
C GLU A 249 -19.78 -14.50 -17.75
N SER A 250 -20.32 -15.65 -18.15
CA SER A 250 -21.75 -15.96 -18.01
C SER A 250 -21.91 -17.36 -17.39
N PRO A 251 -22.88 -17.56 -16.49
CA PRO A 251 -23.22 -18.88 -15.98
C PRO A 251 -23.78 -19.76 -17.10
N VAL A 252 -23.41 -21.04 -17.07
CA VAL A 252 -23.88 -22.05 -18.02
C VAL A 252 -25.04 -22.81 -17.41
N SER A 253 -26.14 -22.91 -18.15
CA SER A 253 -27.31 -23.69 -17.75
C SER A 253 -27.43 -24.96 -18.58
N PHE A 254 -27.84 -26.05 -17.94
CA PHE A 254 -28.05 -27.34 -18.55
C PHE A 254 -29.47 -27.83 -18.30
N ARG A 255 -30.01 -28.63 -19.22
CA ARG A 255 -31.38 -29.18 -19.10
C ARG A 255 -31.55 -30.06 -17.87
N THR A 256 -30.54 -30.88 -17.60
CA THR A 256 -30.51 -31.75 -16.43
C THR A 256 -29.79 -31.04 -15.30
N PRO A 257 -30.35 -30.95 -14.08
CA PRO A 257 -29.62 -30.44 -12.93
C PRO A 257 -28.31 -31.19 -12.75
N THR A 258 -27.24 -30.47 -12.46
CA THR A 258 -25.88 -31.01 -12.37
C THR A 258 -25.74 -32.15 -11.35
N THR A 259 -26.56 -32.16 -10.30
CA THR A 259 -26.65 -33.23 -9.30
C THR A 259 -27.20 -34.55 -9.82
N ALA A 260 -27.80 -34.56 -11.01
CA ALA A 260 -28.42 -35.73 -11.62
C ALA A 260 -27.66 -36.23 -12.86
N TRP A 261 -26.44 -35.71 -13.10
CA TRP A 261 -25.63 -36.12 -14.24
C TRP A 261 -25.03 -37.51 -14.02
N PRO A 262 -25.31 -38.48 -14.89
CA PRO A 262 -24.67 -39.79 -14.83
C PRO A 262 -23.20 -39.69 -15.25
N ALA A 263 -22.36 -40.50 -14.60
CA ALA A 263 -20.94 -40.58 -14.92
C ALA A 263 -20.73 -41.06 -16.37
N GLY A 264 -19.85 -40.39 -17.10
CA GLY A 264 -19.45 -40.75 -18.45
C GLY A 264 -20.41 -40.29 -19.56
N GLU A 265 -21.58 -39.75 -19.24
CA GLU A 265 -22.48 -39.19 -20.25
C GLU A 265 -22.20 -37.71 -20.52
N GLU A 266 -22.34 -37.32 -21.79
CA GLU A 266 -22.19 -35.93 -22.23
C GLU A 266 -23.42 -35.10 -21.91
N GLN A 267 -23.19 -33.88 -21.46
CA GLN A 267 -24.21 -32.89 -21.14
C GLN A 267 -23.94 -31.63 -21.94
N THR A 268 -24.89 -31.26 -22.79
CA THR A 268 -24.81 -30.05 -23.61
C THR A 268 -25.61 -28.93 -22.94
N SER A 269 -25.02 -27.76 -22.87
CA SER A 269 -25.67 -26.57 -22.33
C SER A 269 -26.78 -26.05 -23.24
N GLU A 270 -27.70 -25.27 -22.67
CA GLU A 270 -28.45 -24.32 -23.49
C GLU A 270 -27.49 -23.27 -24.10
N PRO A 271 -27.85 -22.60 -25.22
CA PRO A 271 -27.04 -21.53 -25.78
C PRO A 271 -26.78 -20.43 -24.75
N VAL A 272 -25.50 -20.13 -24.51
CA VAL A 272 -25.06 -19.11 -23.56
C VAL A 272 -24.67 -17.86 -24.34
N THR A 273 -25.30 -16.74 -24.04
CA THR A 273 -24.90 -15.44 -24.60
C THR A 273 -23.84 -14.81 -23.72
N LEU A 274 -22.69 -14.47 -24.31
CA LEU A 274 -21.60 -13.73 -23.67
C LEU A 274 -21.54 -12.32 -24.24
N ALA A 275 -21.73 -11.32 -23.38
CA ALA A 275 -21.58 -9.92 -23.74
C ALA A 275 -20.10 -9.51 -23.66
N LEU A 276 -19.50 -9.19 -24.81
CA LEU A 276 -18.10 -8.76 -24.88
C LEU A 276 -17.97 -7.31 -24.40
N PRO A 277 -16.96 -6.98 -23.59
CA PRO A 277 -16.77 -5.61 -23.11
C PRO A 277 -16.60 -4.60 -24.25
N ARG A 278 -17.17 -3.41 -24.06
CA ARG A 278 -17.15 -2.35 -25.06
C ARG A 278 -15.76 -1.75 -25.32
N PHE A 279 -14.84 -1.90 -24.38
CA PHE A 279 -13.49 -1.38 -24.49
C PHE A 279 -12.53 -2.30 -25.27
N LEU A 280 -12.92 -3.54 -25.60
CA LEU A 280 -12.04 -4.49 -26.29
C LEU A 280 -11.63 -4.00 -27.68
N ALA A 281 -10.34 -4.15 -27.97
CA ALA A 281 -9.78 -4.00 -29.31
C ALA A 281 -9.93 -5.31 -30.11
N GLY A 282 -9.78 -5.21 -31.43
CA GLY A 282 -9.71 -6.38 -32.31
C GLY A 282 -8.48 -7.22 -32.00
N GLY A 283 -8.62 -8.54 -32.03
CA GLY A 283 -7.56 -9.47 -31.66
C GLY A 283 -8.07 -10.87 -31.34
N GLU A 284 -7.14 -11.76 -31.01
CA GLU A 284 -7.45 -13.13 -30.61
C GLU A 284 -7.61 -13.22 -29.09
N TYR A 285 -8.72 -13.80 -28.67
CA TYR A 285 -9.07 -14.05 -27.27
C TYR A 285 -9.38 -15.54 -27.08
N LEU A 286 -9.53 -15.99 -25.84
CA LEU A 286 -9.85 -17.39 -25.55
C LEU A 286 -11.21 -17.53 -24.88
N LEU A 287 -12.05 -18.40 -25.43
CA LEU A 287 -13.23 -18.94 -24.74
C LEU A 287 -12.78 -20.07 -23.84
N ARG A 288 -13.00 -19.92 -22.54
CA ARG A 288 -12.61 -20.89 -21.51
C ARG A 288 -13.79 -21.23 -20.62
N VAL A 289 -13.84 -22.48 -20.19
CA VAL A 289 -14.74 -22.90 -19.12
C VAL A 289 -14.05 -22.59 -17.80
N ARG A 290 -14.79 -22.02 -16.85
CA ARG A 290 -14.34 -21.92 -15.47
C ARG A 290 -15.32 -22.71 -14.59
N ALA A 291 -14.75 -23.49 -13.69
CA ALA A 291 -15.50 -24.20 -12.67
C ALA A 291 -14.62 -24.24 -11.41
N PRO A 292 -14.63 -23.17 -10.61
CA PRO A 292 -13.81 -23.07 -9.41
C PRO A 292 -13.97 -24.32 -8.54
N GLY A 293 -12.86 -24.92 -8.10
CA GLY A 293 -12.87 -26.13 -7.28
C GLY A 293 -13.02 -27.46 -8.03
N LEU A 294 -13.07 -27.45 -9.37
CA LEU A 294 -13.00 -28.66 -10.21
C LEU A 294 -11.71 -28.69 -11.04
N ALA A 295 -11.16 -29.88 -11.27
CA ALA A 295 -10.10 -30.08 -12.25
C ALA A 295 -10.71 -30.15 -13.65
N LEU A 296 -10.23 -29.31 -14.56
CA LEU A 296 -10.68 -29.30 -15.96
C LEU A 296 -9.75 -30.17 -16.81
N SER A 297 -10.31 -31.03 -17.66
CA SER A 297 -9.55 -31.88 -18.59
C SER A 297 -10.21 -31.96 -19.97
N GLY A 298 -9.54 -32.60 -20.94
CA GLY A 298 -9.99 -32.64 -22.34
C GLY A 298 -9.28 -31.60 -23.23
N GLU A 299 -9.32 -31.80 -24.54
CA GLU A 299 -8.58 -30.94 -25.50
C GLU A 299 -9.06 -29.47 -25.44
N ALA A 300 -10.36 -29.26 -25.27
CA ALA A 300 -10.95 -27.93 -25.17
C ALA A 300 -10.77 -27.26 -23.79
N ALA A 301 -10.14 -27.93 -22.81
CA ALA A 301 -9.90 -27.35 -21.49
C ALA A 301 -8.90 -26.19 -21.48
N LEU A 302 -8.01 -26.14 -22.46
CA LEU A 302 -7.10 -25.01 -22.66
C LEU A 302 -7.81 -23.75 -23.20
N GLY A 303 -9.04 -23.92 -23.67
CA GLY A 303 -9.87 -22.92 -24.33
C GLY A 303 -9.84 -23.03 -25.85
N VAL A 304 -10.84 -22.40 -26.48
CA VAL A 304 -10.97 -22.30 -27.94
C VAL A 304 -10.73 -20.84 -28.35
N PRO A 305 -9.94 -20.56 -29.39
CA PRO A 305 -9.70 -19.20 -29.84
C PRO A 305 -10.99 -18.54 -30.34
N LEU A 306 -11.13 -17.25 -30.06
CA LEU A 306 -12.21 -16.38 -30.51
C LEU A 306 -11.60 -15.13 -31.12
N LEU A 307 -11.79 -14.93 -32.43
CA LEU A 307 -11.33 -13.71 -33.09
C LEU A 307 -12.36 -12.60 -32.90
N VAL A 308 -11.94 -11.50 -32.28
CA VAL A 308 -12.74 -10.27 -32.24
C VAL A 308 -12.30 -9.38 -33.39
N GLU A 309 -13.20 -9.11 -34.33
CA GLU A 309 -12.89 -8.35 -35.54
C GLU A 309 -12.91 -6.84 -35.27
N GLY A 310 -11.83 -6.14 -35.62
CA GLY A 310 -11.74 -4.69 -35.58
C GLY A 310 -10.29 -4.21 -35.61
N GLY A 311 -10.08 -2.94 -35.25
CA GLY A 311 -8.74 -2.37 -35.13
C GLY A 311 -7.94 -3.09 -34.05
N ALA A 312 -6.72 -3.50 -34.38
CA ALA A 312 -5.81 -4.12 -33.42
C ALA A 312 -5.50 -3.16 -32.27
N ALA A 313 -5.14 -3.74 -31.13
CA ALA A 313 -4.70 -2.95 -30.00
C ALA A 313 -3.42 -2.14 -30.33
N GLU A 314 -3.48 -0.81 -30.28
CA GLU A 314 -2.33 0.08 -30.36
C GLU A 314 -1.86 0.52 -28.97
N ARG A 315 -0.57 0.30 -28.68
CA ARG A 315 0.02 0.73 -27.41
C ARG A 315 -0.09 2.24 -27.24
N THR A 316 -0.86 2.65 -26.23
CA THR A 316 -1.04 4.08 -25.91
C THR A 316 0.25 4.66 -25.34
N THR A 317 0.78 5.68 -26.01
CA THR A 317 1.91 6.52 -25.57
C THR A 317 1.38 7.88 -25.17
N VAL A 318 1.74 8.33 -23.98
CA VAL A 318 1.37 9.64 -23.44
C VAL A 318 2.63 10.41 -23.13
N VAL A 319 2.69 11.66 -23.59
CA VAL A 319 3.83 12.56 -23.37
C VAL A 319 3.36 13.84 -22.72
N ILE A 320 4.22 14.48 -21.93
CA ILE A 320 4.00 15.85 -21.50
C ILE A 320 4.61 16.80 -22.53
N ALA A 321 3.82 17.76 -23.00
CA ALA A 321 4.26 18.80 -23.91
C ALA A 321 3.72 20.15 -23.46
N GLU A 322 4.38 21.23 -23.88
CA GLU A 322 3.86 22.58 -23.69
C GLU A 322 2.62 22.79 -24.56
N HIS A 323 1.55 23.29 -23.95
CA HIS A 323 0.31 23.62 -24.60
C HIS A 323 -0.32 24.84 -23.91
N GLU A 324 -0.53 25.91 -24.67
CA GLU A 324 -1.15 27.15 -24.17
C GLU A 324 -0.48 27.64 -22.86
N GLY A 325 0.84 27.70 -22.79
CA GLY A 325 1.56 28.25 -21.63
C GLY A 325 1.64 27.34 -20.40
N ALA A 326 1.24 26.07 -20.51
CA ALA A 326 1.38 25.07 -19.44
C ALA A 326 1.76 23.68 -19.98
N PRO A 327 2.40 22.82 -19.16
CA PRO A 327 2.58 21.41 -19.51
C PRO A 327 1.23 20.68 -19.51
N ALA A 328 0.97 19.90 -20.56
CA ALA A 328 -0.23 19.11 -20.73
C ALA A 328 0.10 17.69 -21.21
N ALA A 329 -0.72 16.71 -20.82
CA ALA A 329 -0.60 15.34 -21.30
C ALA A 329 -1.22 15.20 -22.70
N MET A 330 -0.50 14.54 -23.60
CA MET A 330 -0.86 14.41 -25.02
C MET A 330 -0.81 12.94 -25.46
N ILE A 331 -1.82 12.51 -26.23
CA ILE A 331 -1.78 11.29 -27.05
C ILE A 331 -1.82 11.72 -28.51
N GLY A 332 -0.71 11.56 -29.22
CA GLY A 332 -0.54 12.18 -30.54
C GLY A 332 -0.71 13.70 -30.43
N ASP A 333 -1.62 14.26 -31.23
CA ASP A 333 -1.93 15.69 -31.22
C ASP A 333 -3.13 16.06 -30.31
N THR A 334 -3.62 15.11 -29.50
CA THR A 334 -4.82 15.31 -28.67
C THR A 334 -4.46 15.44 -27.19
N ILE A 335 -5.00 16.48 -26.54
CA ILE A 335 -4.87 16.68 -25.09
C ILE A 335 -5.68 15.62 -24.35
N VAL A 336 -5.07 15.03 -23.32
CA VAL A 336 -5.72 14.12 -22.39
C VAL A 336 -6.09 14.88 -21.12
N PRO A 337 -7.38 15.02 -20.79
CA PRO A 337 -7.80 15.65 -19.53
C PRO A 337 -7.28 14.83 -18.34
N LEU A 338 -6.58 15.50 -17.43
CA LEU A 338 -6.05 14.90 -16.21
C LEU A 338 -6.91 15.16 -14.96
N CYS A 339 -8.01 15.89 -15.09
CA CYS A 339 -9.01 16.00 -14.03
C CYS A 339 -9.78 14.68 -13.92
N GLY A 340 -9.83 14.09 -12.74
CA GLY A 340 -10.36 12.76 -12.57
C GLY A 340 -10.87 12.46 -11.16
N ARG A 341 -11.52 11.30 -11.04
CA ARG A 341 -12.05 10.81 -9.78
C ARG A 341 -11.20 9.67 -9.23
N LEU A 342 -10.88 9.75 -7.94
CA LEU A 342 -10.25 8.65 -7.21
C LEU A 342 -11.27 7.52 -7.00
N GLY A 343 -10.89 6.31 -7.39
CA GLY A 343 -11.72 5.11 -7.31
C GLY A 343 -12.10 4.52 -8.66
N VAL A 344 -13.03 3.57 -8.62
CA VAL A 344 -13.54 2.82 -9.80
C VAL A 344 -14.95 3.20 -10.19
N GLU A 345 -15.60 4.06 -9.41
CA GLU A 345 -16.99 4.47 -9.60
C GLU A 345 -17.10 5.96 -9.88
N GLY A 346 -18.13 6.32 -10.62
CA GLY A 346 -18.47 7.70 -10.88
C GLY A 346 -18.38 8.12 -12.33
N PRO A 347 -18.89 9.31 -12.62
CA PRO A 347 -18.80 9.86 -13.94
C PRO A 347 -17.44 10.54 -14.17
N GLY A 348 -16.96 10.54 -15.41
CA GLY A 348 -15.65 11.12 -15.75
C GLY A 348 -14.99 10.45 -16.96
N ALA A 349 -14.03 11.15 -17.54
CA ALA A 349 -13.16 10.65 -18.61
C ALA A 349 -11.87 10.00 -18.07
N LEU A 350 -11.48 10.34 -16.84
CA LEU A 350 -10.32 9.78 -16.14
C LEU A 350 -10.73 9.21 -14.78
N LEU A 351 -10.35 7.96 -14.53
CA LEU A 351 -10.46 7.30 -13.22
C LEU A 351 -9.06 7.05 -12.66
N ILE A 352 -8.88 7.25 -11.37
CA ILE A 352 -7.64 6.97 -10.65
C ILE A 352 -7.88 5.73 -9.78
N VAL A 353 -7.53 4.57 -10.31
CA VAL A 353 -7.89 3.25 -9.76
C VAL A 353 -6.85 2.79 -8.75
N PRO A 354 -7.22 2.50 -7.48
CA PRO A 354 -6.30 1.92 -6.51
C PRO A 354 -5.86 0.51 -6.94
N ALA A 355 -4.56 0.28 -6.94
CA ALA A 355 -3.87 -0.94 -7.31
C ALA A 355 -2.68 -1.19 -6.37
N THR A 356 -2.16 -2.42 -6.34
CA THR A 356 -0.90 -2.74 -5.64
C THR A 356 0.11 -3.26 -6.65
N ALA A 357 1.38 -2.94 -6.45
CA ALA A 357 2.49 -3.73 -7.00
C ALA A 357 3.01 -4.74 -5.97
N ALA A 358 2.75 -4.51 -4.68
CA ALA A 358 3.14 -5.38 -3.59
C ALA A 358 2.00 -5.47 -2.56
N HIS A 359 1.90 -4.49 -1.65
CA HIS A 359 0.88 -4.44 -0.60
C HIS A 359 0.25 -3.05 -0.44
N ASP A 360 -1.04 -3.01 -0.08
CA ASP A 360 -1.76 -1.81 0.37
C ASP A 360 -2.19 -1.95 1.85
N PRO A 361 -1.54 -1.24 2.79
CA PRO A 361 -1.81 -1.37 4.22
C PRO A 361 -3.20 -0.83 4.64
N TYR A 362 -3.88 -0.09 3.76
CA TYR A 362 -5.22 0.44 4.00
C TYR A 362 -6.33 -0.51 3.54
N GLY A 363 -5.97 -1.57 2.79
CA GLY A 363 -6.91 -2.54 2.23
C GLY A 363 -7.87 -1.94 1.20
N GLY A 364 -7.47 -0.85 0.55
CA GLY A 364 -8.19 -0.23 -0.56
C GLY A 364 -7.97 -0.96 -1.88
N ALA A 365 -6.82 -1.64 -2.04
CA ALA A 365 -6.47 -2.45 -3.19
C ALA A 365 -6.13 -3.90 -2.83
N PRO A 366 -6.46 -4.87 -3.71
CA PRO A 366 -6.06 -6.26 -3.50
C PRO A 366 -4.55 -6.39 -3.71
N ASP A 367 -3.90 -7.18 -2.88
CA ASP A 367 -2.48 -7.50 -3.03
C ASP A 367 -2.26 -8.43 -4.22
N VAL A 368 -1.17 -8.17 -4.97
CA VAL A 368 -0.80 -8.97 -6.15
C VAL A 368 0.42 -9.86 -5.92
N TRP A 369 1.05 -9.76 -4.75
CA TRP A 369 2.29 -10.48 -4.42
C TRP A 369 2.13 -11.33 -3.14
N PRO A 370 1.34 -12.42 -3.19
CA PRO A 370 0.97 -13.20 -2.01
C PRO A 370 2.12 -13.99 -1.38
N SER A 371 3.16 -14.33 -2.16
CA SER A 371 4.37 -14.99 -1.64
C SER A 371 5.57 -14.72 -2.55
N ARG A 372 6.78 -15.02 -2.07
CA ARG A 372 8.07 -14.77 -2.73
C ARG A 372 8.07 -15.04 -4.24
N ASP A 373 7.58 -16.20 -4.66
CA ASP A 373 7.68 -16.70 -6.04
C ASP A 373 6.32 -16.74 -6.78
N GLU A 374 5.24 -16.26 -6.15
CA GLU A 374 3.87 -16.30 -6.70
C GLU A 374 3.33 -14.88 -6.91
N TRP A 375 2.76 -14.63 -8.09
CA TRP A 375 2.12 -13.36 -8.44
C TRP A 375 0.69 -13.63 -8.89
N ASP A 376 -0.27 -12.89 -8.35
CA ASP A 376 -1.69 -13.04 -8.69
C ASP A 376 -2.31 -11.67 -9.02
N TYR A 377 -2.60 -11.45 -10.29
CA TYR A 377 -3.20 -10.21 -10.77
C TYR A 377 -4.72 -10.34 -11.03
N GLU A 378 -5.36 -11.47 -10.72
CA GLU A 378 -6.77 -11.70 -11.07
C GLU A 378 -7.69 -10.62 -10.45
N ALA A 379 -7.45 -10.28 -9.18
CA ALA A 379 -8.24 -9.28 -8.47
C ALA A 379 -8.04 -7.86 -9.03
N LEU A 380 -6.81 -7.52 -9.43
CA LEU A 380 -6.48 -6.27 -10.12
C LEU A 380 -7.20 -6.20 -11.47
N ASP A 381 -7.05 -7.22 -12.30
CA ASP A 381 -7.65 -7.30 -13.63
C ASP A 381 -9.16 -7.16 -13.54
N ARG A 382 -9.80 -7.92 -12.64
CA ARG A 382 -11.25 -7.84 -12.40
C ARG A 382 -11.67 -6.42 -12.05
N ARG A 383 -10.96 -5.77 -11.13
CA ARG A 383 -11.27 -4.40 -10.72
C ARG A 383 -11.19 -3.41 -11.89
N VAL A 384 -10.13 -3.47 -12.68
CA VAL A 384 -9.96 -2.58 -13.85
C VAL A 384 -11.02 -2.86 -14.91
N ILE A 385 -11.29 -4.13 -15.19
CA ILE A 385 -12.27 -4.56 -16.18
C ILE A 385 -13.68 -4.13 -15.78
N GLU A 386 -14.06 -4.27 -14.51
CA GLU A 386 -15.37 -3.80 -14.02
C GLU A 386 -15.52 -2.28 -14.14
N ALA A 387 -14.47 -1.51 -13.81
CA ALA A 387 -14.46 -0.07 -14.02
C ALA A 387 -14.68 0.29 -15.50
N LEU A 388 -14.03 -0.42 -16.42
CA LEU A 388 -14.17 -0.20 -17.86
C LEU A 388 -15.48 -0.75 -18.45
N LYS A 389 -16.08 -1.78 -17.85
CA LYS A 389 -17.45 -2.21 -18.23
C LYS A 389 -18.46 -1.12 -17.90
N ALA A 390 -18.32 -0.49 -16.73
CA ALA A 390 -19.15 0.64 -16.33
C ALA A 390 -18.87 1.88 -17.20
N ARG A 391 -17.60 2.11 -17.57
CA ARG A 391 -17.15 3.28 -18.36
C ARG A 391 -16.17 2.87 -19.46
N PRO A 392 -16.67 2.40 -20.63
CA PRO A 392 -15.82 1.85 -21.70
C PRO A 392 -14.80 2.82 -22.31
N GLU A 393 -15.07 4.12 -22.22
CA GLU A 393 -14.20 5.17 -22.77
C GLU A 393 -13.28 5.82 -21.74
N ALA A 394 -13.34 5.40 -20.46
CA ALA A 394 -12.49 5.97 -19.44
C ALA A 394 -11.01 5.68 -19.72
N ARG A 395 -10.17 6.70 -19.49
CA ARG A 395 -8.73 6.53 -19.28
C ARG A 395 -8.48 6.28 -17.80
N LEU A 396 -7.39 5.60 -17.49
CA LEU A 396 -7.06 5.14 -16.15
C LEU A 396 -5.65 5.59 -15.78
N ILE A 397 -5.50 6.14 -14.59
CA ILE A 397 -4.23 6.15 -13.87
C ILE A 397 -4.36 5.11 -12.76
N LEU A 398 -3.40 4.19 -12.66
CA LEU A 398 -3.39 3.25 -11.53
C LEU A 398 -2.61 3.89 -10.38
N ARG A 399 -3.25 4.10 -9.23
CA ARG A 399 -2.57 4.51 -7.99
C ARG A 399 -2.00 3.27 -7.32
N VAL A 400 -0.69 3.09 -7.42
CA VAL A 400 0.02 1.85 -7.12
C VAL A 400 0.62 1.93 -5.73
N PHE A 401 0.09 1.15 -4.80
CA PHE A 401 0.65 0.96 -3.46
C PHE A 401 1.83 -0.02 -3.49
N LEU A 402 2.89 0.37 -2.79
CA LEU A 402 4.24 -0.21 -2.89
C LEU A 402 4.81 -0.51 -1.50
N GLU A 403 3.98 -0.90 -0.52
CA GLU A 403 4.48 -1.38 0.77
C GLU A 403 4.89 -2.85 0.71
N ALA A 404 5.76 -3.26 1.62
CA ALA A 404 6.19 -4.65 1.73
C ALA A 404 5.02 -5.54 2.20
N PRO A 405 4.78 -6.70 1.57
CA PRO A 405 3.79 -7.64 2.06
C PRO A 405 4.23 -8.30 3.37
N ASP A 406 3.27 -8.77 4.18
CA ASP A 406 3.52 -9.40 5.48
C ASP A 406 4.56 -10.54 5.45
N TRP A 407 4.55 -11.36 4.40
CA TRP A 407 5.53 -12.44 4.26
C TRP A 407 6.96 -11.91 4.08
N TRP A 408 7.12 -10.77 3.41
CA TRP A 408 8.43 -10.14 3.21
C TRP A 408 8.93 -9.61 4.54
N ASP A 409 8.07 -8.95 5.32
CA ASP A 409 8.42 -8.43 6.64
C ASP A 409 8.84 -9.55 7.59
N ALA A 410 8.08 -10.65 7.62
CA ALA A 410 8.38 -11.83 8.45
C ALA A 410 9.73 -12.47 8.10
N GLU A 411 10.11 -12.51 6.83
CA GLU A 411 11.40 -13.05 6.37
C GLU A 411 12.57 -12.07 6.54
N ASN A 412 12.28 -10.77 6.71
CA ASN A 412 13.28 -9.70 6.70
C ASN A 412 13.24 -8.79 7.94
N PRO A 413 13.19 -9.33 9.17
CA PRO A 413 13.03 -8.52 10.39
C PRO A 413 14.15 -7.50 10.62
N ASN A 414 15.34 -7.74 10.04
CA ASN A 414 16.49 -6.81 10.15
C ASN A 414 16.44 -5.65 9.14
N GLU A 415 15.48 -5.65 8.23
CA GLU A 415 15.29 -4.63 7.21
C GLU A 415 14.06 -3.74 7.50
N LEU A 416 13.37 -3.96 8.63
CA LEU A 416 12.18 -3.21 9.04
C LEU A 416 12.52 -1.88 9.72
N ILE A 417 11.62 -0.91 9.58
CA ILE A 417 11.68 0.35 10.32
C ILE A 417 11.77 0.07 11.81
N LEU A 418 12.65 0.77 12.51
CA LEU A 418 12.68 0.82 13.96
C LEU A 418 12.26 2.22 14.40
N PHE A 419 11.19 2.31 15.19
CA PHE A 419 10.71 3.60 15.70
C PHE A 419 11.44 4.04 16.97
N SER A 420 11.35 5.32 17.32
CA SER A 420 11.99 5.89 18.52
C SER A 420 11.59 5.22 19.84
N HIS A 421 10.43 4.57 19.91
CA HIS A 421 10.00 3.77 21.07
C HIS A 421 10.64 2.36 21.12
N GLY A 422 11.56 2.04 20.20
CA GLY A 422 12.29 0.77 20.18
C GLY A 422 11.46 -0.44 19.73
N ARG A 423 10.35 -0.22 19.00
CA ARG A 423 9.55 -1.30 18.41
C ARG A 423 9.49 -1.13 16.89
N HIS A 424 9.22 -2.22 16.19
CA HIS A 424 9.07 -2.24 14.73
C HIS A 424 7.64 -1.99 14.24
N ALA A 425 6.65 -2.26 15.10
CA ALA A 425 5.25 -2.12 14.75
C ALA A 425 4.71 -0.75 15.19
N VAL A 426 3.81 -0.18 14.39
CA VAL A 426 3.14 1.10 14.64
C VAL A 426 1.67 1.03 14.25
N ARG A 427 0.85 1.84 14.92
CA ARG A 427 -0.54 2.10 14.54
C ARG A 427 -0.69 3.60 14.30
N VAL A 428 -1.05 3.97 13.09
CA VAL A 428 -1.36 5.36 12.68
C VAL A 428 -2.82 5.46 12.24
N ASP A 429 -3.30 6.68 12.03
CA ASP A 429 -4.66 6.87 11.52
C ASP A 429 -4.86 6.18 10.16
N GLY A 430 -6.07 5.67 9.91
CA GLY A 430 -6.41 4.91 8.71
C GLY A 430 -5.97 3.43 8.70
N LEU A 431 -4.97 3.02 9.50
CA LEU A 431 -4.61 1.59 9.60
C LEU A 431 -5.63 0.79 10.43
N ARG A 432 -5.92 -0.43 9.98
CA ARG A 432 -6.84 -1.34 10.68
C ARG A 432 -6.21 -1.93 11.93
N THR A 433 -4.94 -2.31 11.84
CA THR A 433 -4.15 -3.05 12.84
C THR A 433 -2.81 -2.35 13.12
N GLU A 434 -2.04 -2.86 14.09
CA GLU A 434 -0.65 -2.44 14.27
C GLU A 434 0.19 -3.19 13.23
N GLU A 435 0.95 -2.48 12.41
CA GLU A 435 1.66 -3.02 11.24
C GLU A 435 3.16 -2.78 11.34
N THR A 436 3.95 -3.59 10.65
CA THR A 436 5.38 -3.35 10.40
C THR A 436 5.58 -2.84 8.97
N PHE A 437 6.72 -2.19 8.73
CA PHE A 437 7.05 -1.64 7.42
C PHE A 437 8.53 -1.82 7.13
N ALA A 438 8.86 -2.13 5.88
CA ALA A 438 10.23 -2.11 5.41
C ALA A 438 10.85 -0.71 5.52
N SER A 439 12.10 -0.64 5.97
CA SER A 439 12.88 0.60 5.96
C SER A 439 12.97 1.15 4.54
N LEU A 440 12.64 2.43 4.33
CA LEU A 440 12.83 3.07 3.03
C LEU A 440 14.32 3.05 2.59
N ALA A 441 15.28 3.01 3.53
CA ALA A 441 16.71 2.83 3.24
C ALA A 441 17.16 1.36 3.04
N SER A 442 16.25 0.39 3.08
CA SER A 442 16.59 -1.01 2.82
C SER A 442 16.89 -1.22 1.35
N THR A 443 18.17 -1.38 1.00
CA THR A 443 18.58 -1.73 -0.36
C THR A 443 17.94 -3.03 -0.85
N LYS A 444 17.67 -3.97 0.07
CA LYS A 444 16.95 -5.21 -0.26
C LYS A 444 15.52 -4.88 -0.67
N TRP A 445 14.79 -4.16 0.18
CA TRP A 445 13.42 -3.75 -0.14
C TRP A 445 13.34 -2.92 -1.42
N ARG A 446 14.20 -1.91 -1.57
CA ARG A 446 14.24 -1.08 -2.78
C ARG A 446 14.40 -1.92 -4.06
N THR A 447 15.27 -2.92 -4.03
CA THR A 447 15.48 -3.83 -5.17
C THR A 447 14.24 -4.67 -5.46
N ASP A 448 13.66 -5.25 -4.41
CA ASP A 448 12.46 -6.09 -4.50
C ASP A 448 11.23 -5.30 -4.96
N ALA A 449 11.04 -4.09 -4.44
CA ALA A 449 9.97 -3.16 -4.83
C ALA A 449 10.10 -2.67 -6.28
N GLN A 450 11.33 -2.37 -6.75
CA GLN A 450 11.55 -2.07 -8.16
C GLN A 450 11.18 -3.25 -9.06
N GLU A 451 11.50 -4.48 -8.67
CA GLU A 451 11.13 -5.66 -9.44
C GLU A 451 9.62 -5.91 -9.41
N ALA A 452 8.97 -5.72 -8.27
CA ALA A 452 7.52 -5.74 -8.14
C ALA A 452 6.87 -4.72 -9.08
N MET A 453 7.39 -3.50 -9.12
CA MET A 453 6.91 -2.45 -10.02
C MET A 453 7.09 -2.83 -11.50
N ARG A 454 8.25 -3.41 -11.89
CA ARG A 454 8.46 -3.87 -13.27
C ARG A 454 7.48 -4.96 -13.68
N ARG A 455 7.22 -5.94 -12.80
CA ARG A 455 6.28 -7.04 -13.07
C ARG A 455 4.84 -6.55 -13.15
N PHE A 456 4.44 -5.66 -12.25
CA PHE A 456 3.14 -5.02 -12.27
C PHE A 456 2.91 -4.28 -13.59
N VAL A 457 3.85 -3.42 -14.01
CA VAL A 457 3.75 -2.68 -15.28
C VAL A 457 3.75 -3.64 -16.48
N ALA A 458 4.61 -4.67 -16.48
CA ALA A 458 4.65 -5.65 -17.55
C ALA A 458 3.33 -6.44 -17.69
N HIS A 459 2.68 -6.79 -16.58
CA HIS A 459 1.35 -7.41 -16.57
C HIS A 459 0.30 -6.46 -17.17
N VAL A 460 0.26 -5.21 -16.69
CA VAL A 460 -0.68 -4.20 -17.21
C VAL A 460 -0.48 -3.96 -18.71
N GLU A 461 0.77 -3.88 -19.20
CA GLU A 461 1.07 -3.70 -20.63
C GLU A 461 0.69 -4.91 -21.51
N GLN A 462 0.59 -6.10 -20.91
CA GLN A 462 0.14 -7.33 -21.60
C GLN A 462 -1.38 -7.55 -21.50
N SER A 463 -2.05 -6.78 -20.64
CA SER A 463 -3.48 -6.90 -20.41
C SER A 463 -4.30 -6.38 -21.59
N PRO A 464 -5.53 -6.90 -21.79
CA PRO A 464 -6.44 -6.43 -22.83
C PRO A 464 -6.96 -4.99 -22.60
N TYR A 465 -6.62 -4.34 -21.48
CA TYR A 465 -7.01 -2.98 -21.15
C TYR A 465 -5.82 -2.01 -21.12
N ALA A 466 -4.62 -2.43 -21.53
CA ALA A 466 -3.37 -1.65 -21.47
C ALA A 466 -3.47 -0.24 -22.09
N GLU A 467 -4.29 -0.07 -23.13
CA GLU A 467 -4.49 1.22 -23.81
C GLU A 467 -5.30 2.22 -23.00
N ARG A 468 -6.15 1.72 -22.11
CA ARG A 468 -6.95 2.56 -21.23
C ARG A 468 -6.09 3.09 -20.09
N VAL A 469 -5.02 2.40 -19.71
CA VAL A 469 -4.06 2.88 -18.71
C VAL A 469 -3.10 3.89 -19.35
N ILE A 470 -3.11 5.12 -18.86
CA ILE A 470 -2.27 6.23 -19.35
C ILE A 470 -1.09 6.53 -18.43
N GLY A 471 -1.10 6.03 -17.19
CA GLY A 471 -0.05 6.29 -16.23
C GLY A 471 -0.20 5.57 -14.89
N TYR A 472 0.81 5.76 -14.04
CA TYR A 472 0.93 5.19 -12.71
C TYR A 472 1.19 6.31 -11.69
N GLN A 473 0.37 6.41 -10.65
CA GLN A 473 0.62 7.27 -9.50
C GLN A 473 1.27 6.42 -8.40
N LEU A 474 2.53 6.71 -8.06
CA LEU A 474 3.26 5.98 -7.04
C LEU A 474 2.76 6.35 -5.64
N ALA A 475 2.31 5.36 -4.89
CA ALA A 475 1.85 5.51 -3.52
C ALA A 475 2.68 4.63 -2.58
N GLY A 476 3.21 5.24 -1.53
CA GLY A 476 3.95 4.58 -0.45
C GLY A 476 3.99 5.51 0.76
N GLY A 477 4.51 5.04 1.88
CA GLY A 477 4.48 5.73 3.16
C GLY A 477 3.06 5.98 3.68
N GLU A 478 2.99 6.74 4.76
CA GLU A 478 1.73 7.13 5.41
C GLU A 478 0.82 7.91 4.43
N ASP A 479 -0.46 7.58 4.48
CA ASP A 479 -1.56 8.01 3.61
C ASP A 479 -1.34 7.73 2.10
N GLY A 480 -0.35 6.91 1.76
CA GLY A 480 0.11 6.71 0.39
C GLY A 480 0.65 7.99 -0.26
N ARG A 481 1.26 8.88 0.55
CA ARG A 481 1.79 10.20 0.15
C ARG A 481 3.25 10.40 0.53
N TRP A 482 4.00 9.32 0.74
CA TRP A 482 5.44 9.28 0.99
C TRP A 482 5.91 9.98 2.27
N ARG A 483 4.98 10.24 3.20
CA ARG A 483 5.30 10.66 4.55
C ARG A 483 5.84 9.45 5.31
N TYR A 484 6.91 9.62 6.08
CA TYR A 484 7.36 8.56 6.99
C TYR A 484 6.26 8.13 7.95
N TRP A 485 6.16 6.82 8.16
CA TRP A 485 5.20 6.22 9.09
C TRP A 485 5.33 6.82 10.49
N GLY A 486 4.19 7.24 11.06
CA GLY A 486 4.09 7.76 12.42
C GLY A 486 4.47 9.23 12.55
N ALA A 487 4.89 9.90 11.46
CA ALA A 487 5.34 11.28 11.51
C ALA A 487 4.19 12.24 11.85
N ALA A 488 2.95 11.95 11.44
CA ALA A 488 1.79 12.76 11.81
C ALA A 488 1.48 12.70 13.31
N GLU A 489 1.72 11.56 13.96
CA GLU A 489 1.56 11.34 15.39
C GLU A 489 2.78 11.79 16.23
N GLY A 490 3.83 12.28 15.57
CA GLY A 490 5.08 12.70 16.23
C GLY A 490 5.96 11.53 16.68
N LEU A 491 5.78 10.36 16.08
CA LEU A 491 6.73 9.26 16.18
C LEU A 491 7.86 9.48 15.18
N TYR A 492 9.07 9.15 15.61
CA TYR A 492 10.25 9.28 14.76
C TYR A 492 10.60 7.92 14.17
N ALA A 493 10.72 7.89 12.86
CA ALA A 493 11.39 6.86 12.09
C ALA A 493 12.61 7.48 11.38
N ASP A 494 13.59 6.73 10.91
CA ASP A 494 13.83 5.30 11.09
C ASP A 494 15.15 5.14 11.87
N TYR A 495 15.21 4.22 12.84
CA TYR A 495 16.41 3.90 13.61
C TYR A 495 17.00 2.53 13.24
N SER A 496 16.49 1.94 12.15
CA SER A 496 16.87 0.62 11.69
C SER A 496 18.34 0.55 11.26
N ARG A 497 18.86 -0.69 11.16
CA ARG A 497 20.21 -0.93 10.66
C ARG A 497 20.39 -0.43 9.21
N PRO A 498 19.44 -0.63 8.28
CA PRO A 498 19.50 -0.04 6.94
C PRO A 498 19.58 1.48 6.95
N GLN A 499 18.75 2.16 7.74
CA GLN A 499 18.77 3.63 7.83
C GLN A 499 20.13 4.14 8.29
N ARG A 500 20.68 3.55 9.36
CA ARG A 500 22.02 3.93 9.84
C ARG A 500 23.09 3.72 8.77
N ARG A 501 23.04 2.59 8.05
CA ARG A 501 23.99 2.28 6.95
C ARG A 501 23.90 3.33 5.84
N ALA A 502 22.70 3.69 5.41
CA ALA A 502 22.49 4.71 4.37
C ALA A 502 22.95 6.08 4.85
N PHE A 503 22.65 6.48 6.09
CA PHE A 503 23.09 7.75 6.66
C PHE A 503 24.62 7.84 6.72
N THR A 504 25.29 6.77 7.16
CA THR A 504 26.75 6.69 7.14
C THR A 504 27.31 6.85 5.72
N ALA A 505 26.67 6.26 4.71
CA ALA A 505 27.09 6.40 3.32
C ALA A 505 26.93 7.84 2.80
N TRP A 506 25.80 8.48 3.12
CA TRP A 506 25.55 9.88 2.78
C TRP A 506 26.57 10.83 3.42
N LEU A 507 26.88 10.64 4.71
CA LEU A 507 27.90 11.43 5.41
C LEU A 507 29.31 11.24 4.83
N ARG A 508 29.63 10.03 4.35
CA ARG A 508 30.89 9.75 3.63
C ARG A 508 30.98 10.52 2.34
N GLU A 509 29.89 10.58 1.57
CA GLU A 509 29.83 11.35 0.34
C GLU A 509 29.98 12.86 0.62
N LYS A 510 29.24 13.37 1.62
CA LYS A 510 29.26 14.80 1.98
C LYS A 510 30.61 15.27 2.53
N TYR A 511 31.24 14.50 3.44
CA TYR A 511 32.42 14.97 4.19
C TYR A 511 33.74 14.32 3.76
N GLY A 512 33.70 13.18 3.05
CA GLY A 512 34.86 12.41 2.59
C GLY A 512 35.65 11.70 3.69
N ASP A 513 36.00 12.40 4.78
CA ASP A 513 36.78 11.91 5.92
C ASP A 513 36.04 12.14 7.25
N VAL A 514 36.15 11.17 8.17
CA VAL A 514 35.55 11.23 9.51
C VAL A 514 36.13 12.37 10.34
N ARG A 515 37.36 12.82 10.06
CA ARG A 515 37.93 14.01 10.70
C ARG A 515 37.20 15.28 10.30
N THR A 516 36.85 15.41 9.02
CA THR A 516 36.05 16.54 8.52
C THR A 516 34.66 16.53 9.13
N LEU A 517 34.02 15.35 9.21
CA LEU A 517 32.75 15.18 9.92
C LEU A 517 32.86 15.66 11.37
N ARG A 518 33.89 15.22 12.11
CA ARG A 518 34.08 15.66 13.51
C ARG A 518 34.27 17.16 13.64
N VAL A 519 35.04 17.79 12.74
CA VAL A 519 35.19 19.25 12.72
C VAL A 519 33.83 19.92 12.52
N LYS A 520 33.02 19.43 11.58
CA LYS A 520 31.70 19.98 11.28
C LYS A 520 30.69 19.72 12.38
N TRP A 521 30.75 18.56 13.02
CA TRP A 521 29.93 18.19 14.16
C TRP A 521 30.44 18.77 15.50
N GLN A 522 31.45 19.64 15.45
CA GLN A 522 32.07 20.27 16.63
C GLN A 522 32.57 19.27 17.68
N GLU A 523 32.92 18.06 17.25
CA GLU A 523 33.48 17.02 18.09
C GLU A 523 34.99 17.23 18.29
N ILE A 524 35.54 16.57 19.31
CA ILE A 524 36.99 16.53 19.52
C ILE A 524 37.65 15.89 18.30
N VAL A 525 38.45 16.66 17.56
CA VAL A 525 39.08 16.23 16.29
C VAL A 525 40.06 15.07 16.47
N ASN A 526 40.78 15.01 17.60
CA ASN A 526 41.73 13.94 17.94
C ASN A 526 41.45 13.41 19.36
N PRO A 527 40.38 12.61 19.55
CA PRO A 527 40.02 12.08 20.85
C PRO A 527 41.05 11.03 21.29
N ILE A 528 41.45 11.06 22.56
CA ILE A 528 42.30 10.05 23.17
C ILE A 528 41.40 9.09 23.98
N PRO A 529 41.24 7.82 23.56
CA PRO A 529 40.41 6.86 24.28
C PRO A 529 40.83 6.75 25.75
N GLY A 530 39.88 6.95 26.69
CA GLY A 530 40.11 6.84 28.13
C GLY A 530 40.80 8.04 28.81
N LEU A 531 41.02 9.16 28.11
CA LEU A 531 41.58 10.39 28.70
C LEU A 531 40.53 11.49 28.95
N ALA A 532 39.29 11.29 28.50
CA ALA A 532 38.18 12.16 28.86
C ALA A 532 37.87 11.99 30.36
N GLY A 533 37.50 13.09 31.03
CA GLY A 533 36.87 13.03 32.35
C GLY A 533 35.50 12.36 32.25
N GLU A 534 34.43 13.05 32.62
CA GLU A 534 33.07 12.54 32.40
C GLU A 534 32.86 12.14 30.92
N GLU A 535 32.27 10.96 30.68
CA GLU A 535 31.91 10.53 29.32
C GLU A 535 30.94 11.54 28.72
N PRO A 536 31.19 12.04 27.49
CA PRO A 536 30.26 12.96 26.84
C PRO A 536 28.90 12.26 26.65
N PRO A 537 27.77 12.99 26.79
CA PRO A 537 26.43 12.41 26.68
C PRO A 537 26.18 11.76 25.31
N ILE A 538 26.88 12.21 24.27
CA ILE A 538 26.94 11.58 22.94
C ILE A 538 28.39 11.15 22.67
N PRO A 539 28.65 9.85 22.43
CA PRO A 539 30.00 9.36 22.13
C PRO A 539 30.54 9.92 20.81
N THR A 540 31.81 10.37 20.83
CA THR A 540 32.54 10.86 19.65
C THR A 540 32.63 9.80 18.56
N VAL A 541 32.45 10.21 17.30
CA VAL A 541 32.56 9.34 16.12
C VAL A 541 34.05 9.09 15.82
N LEU A 542 34.59 7.94 16.24
CA LEU A 542 36.00 7.59 16.01
C LEU A 542 36.24 7.03 14.60
N SER A 543 35.22 6.35 14.08
CA SER A 543 35.18 5.71 12.77
C SER A 543 33.77 5.82 12.20
N TRP A 544 33.62 5.52 10.91
CA TRP A 544 32.31 5.49 10.27
C TRP A 544 31.33 4.47 10.88
N ASP A 545 31.83 3.43 11.56
CA ASP A 545 31.00 2.44 12.22
C ASP A 545 30.37 2.97 13.52
N ASP A 546 30.89 4.09 14.04
CA ASP A 546 30.39 4.76 15.24
C ASP A 546 29.26 5.77 14.94
N VAL A 547 28.98 6.04 13.66
CA VAL A 547 27.90 6.95 13.24
C VAL A 547 26.56 6.44 13.73
N ARG A 548 25.74 7.34 14.27
CA ARG A 548 24.40 7.06 14.80
C ARG A 548 23.37 7.97 14.15
N VAL A 549 22.15 7.47 14.07
CA VAL A 549 20.98 8.31 13.81
C VAL A 549 20.71 9.15 15.06
N PRO A 550 20.55 10.49 14.96
CA PRO A 550 20.20 11.33 16.10
C PRO A 550 18.91 10.84 16.76
N SER A 551 18.88 10.76 18.09
CA SER A 551 17.72 10.24 18.83
C SER A 551 16.46 11.08 18.61
N GLY A 552 15.28 10.51 18.87
CA GLY A 552 14.02 11.25 18.76
C GLY A 552 14.00 12.47 19.69
N GLU A 553 14.59 12.36 20.88
CA GLU A 553 14.74 13.49 21.79
C GLU A 553 15.66 14.58 21.22
N ALA A 554 16.78 14.22 20.58
CA ALA A 554 17.66 15.19 19.94
C ALA A 554 17.00 15.88 18.74
N ARG A 555 16.22 15.13 17.95
CA ARG A 555 15.47 15.66 16.80
C ARG A 555 14.32 16.58 17.24
N ALA A 556 13.66 16.28 18.35
CA ALA A 556 12.66 17.13 18.98
C ALA A 556 13.24 18.34 19.73
N ALA A 557 14.54 18.30 20.06
CA ALA A 557 15.20 19.33 20.84
C ALA A 557 15.64 20.51 19.98
N HIS A 558 15.37 21.73 20.47
CA HIS A 558 15.76 22.96 19.78
C HIS A 558 16.49 23.91 20.74
N PRO A 559 17.80 23.68 20.97
CA PRO A 559 18.59 24.44 21.95
C PRO A 559 18.71 25.93 21.59
N SER A 560 18.52 26.26 20.30
CA SER A 560 18.65 27.61 19.74
C SER A 560 17.31 28.34 19.58
N GLY A 561 16.21 27.77 20.10
CA GLY A 561 14.87 28.35 20.05
C GLY A 561 14.07 27.91 18.82
N ALA A 562 13.50 28.85 18.07
CA ALA A 562 12.61 28.55 16.94
C ALA A 562 13.33 28.10 15.65
N VAL A 563 14.65 28.25 15.62
CA VAL A 563 15.53 27.84 14.52
C VAL A 563 16.67 27.00 15.08
N LEU A 564 17.12 26.02 14.30
CA LEU A 564 18.25 25.15 14.59
C LEU A 564 19.52 25.79 14.05
N ASP A 565 20.35 26.33 14.93
CA ASP A 565 21.70 26.76 14.55
C ASP A 565 22.47 25.54 14.03
N PRO A 566 22.97 25.55 12.77
CA PRO A 566 23.77 24.45 12.22
C PRO A 566 24.98 24.10 13.09
N ALA A 567 25.47 25.06 13.88
CA ALA A 567 26.56 24.86 14.83
C ALA A 567 26.16 24.10 16.10
N ALA A 568 24.88 24.18 16.51
CA ALA A 568 24.41 23.66 17.80
C ALA A 568 23.96 22.20 17.75
N ALA A 569 23.45 21.74 16.61
CA ALA A 569 23.06 20.34 16.37
C ALA A 569 23.22 19.95 14.89
N PRO A 570 24.46 20.02 14.34
CA PRO A 570 24.75 19.73 12.94
C PRO A 570 24.30 18.34 12.49
N GLU A 571 24.38 17.35 13.38
CA GLU A 571 23.96 15.97 13.14
C GLU A 571 22.45 15.84 12.88
N VAL A 572 21.62 16.67 13.53
CA VAL A 572 20.17 16.69 13.34
C VAL A 572 19.82 17.32 12.00
N ALA A 573 20.46 18.44 11.66
CA ALA A 573 20.27 19.09 10.36
C ALA A 573 20.70 18.17 9.20
N ASP A 574 21.87 17.54 9.31
CA ASP A 574 22.35 16.55 8.34
C ASP A 574 21.36 15.39 8.19
N TYR A 575 20.84 14.88 9.31
CA TYR A 575 19.87 13.79 9.27
C TYR A 575 18.55 14.22 8.62
N ASN A 576 18.02 15.40 8.91
CA ASN A 576 16.77 15.90 8.30
C ASN A 576 16.87 16.00 6.77
N LEU A 577 18.01 16.48 6.26
CA LEU A 577 18.29 16.53 4.82
C LEU A 577 18.38 15.13 4.20
N PHE A 578 19.23 14.28 4.77
CA PHE A 578 19.37 12.88 4.37
C PHE A 578 18.03 12.14 4.36
N HIS A 579 17.22 12.34 5.40
CA HIS A 579 15.94 11.65 5.59
C HIS A 579 14.95 11.99 4.46
N ALA A 580 14.90 13.25 4.02
CA ALA A 580 14.10 13.64 2.86
C ALA A 580 14.68 13.13 1.53
N GLU A 581 16.00 13.21 1.38
CA GLU A 581 16.71 12.73 0.19
C GLU A 581 16.54 11.22 -0.05
N GLU A 582 16.47 10.42 1.02
CA GLU A 582 16.23 8.98 0.95
C GLU A 582 14.86 8.67 0.35
N VAL A 583 13.81 9.38 0.78
CA VAL A 583 12.45 9.22 0.26
C VAL A 583 12.40 9.59 -1.21
N ALA A 584 12.89 10.79 -1.56
CA ALA A 584 12.93 11.25 -2.94
C ALA A 584 13.75 10.31 -3.85
N GLY A 585 14.87 9.78 -3.35
CA GLY A 585 15.68 8.80 -4.05
C GLY A 585 14.91 7.51 -4.35
N PHE A 586 14.19 6.97 -3.37
CA PHE A 586 13.39 5.75 -3.57
C PHE A 586 12.24 5.96 -4.56
N ILE A 587 11.55 7.11 -4.47
CA ILE A 587 10.54 7.52 -5.46
C ILE A 587 11.13 7.52 -6.87
N CYS A 588 12.32 8.11 -7.06
CA CYS A 588 12.97 8.17 -8.37
C CYS A 588 13.35 6.78 -8.90
N GLU A 589 13.82 5.87 -8.04
CA GLU A 589 14.12 4.48 -8.41
C GLU A 589 12.87 3.73 -8.91
N LEU A 590 11.74 3.89 -8.22
CA LEU A 590 10.46 3.27 -8.60
C LEU A 590 9.88 3.89 -9.88
N ALA A 591 10.00 5.21 -10.04
CA ALA A 591 9.61 5.90 -11.27
C ALA A 591 10.41 5.40 -12.46
N ALA A 592 11.72 5.24 -12.31
CA ALA A 592 12.60 4.66 -13.33
C ALA A 592 12.22 3.20 -13.66
N ALA A 593 11.88 2.39 -12.65
CA ALA A 593 11.40 1.03 -12.87
C ALA A 593 10.09 1.00 -13.69
N ALA A 594 9.14 1.88 -13.38
CA ALA A 594 7.88 2.01 -14.10
C ALA A 594 8.05 2.51 -15.54
N LYS A 595 8.87 3.54 -15.74
CA LYS A 595 9.21 4.07 -17.07
C LYS A 595 9.92 3.03 -17.92
N SER A 596 10.90 2.33 -17.35
CA SER A 596 11.62 1.28 -18.08
C SER A 596 10.69 0.14 -18.51
N ALA A 597 9.80 -0.33 -17.63
CA ALA A 597 8.91 -1.44 -17.93
C ALA A 597 7.80 -1.07 -18.93
N SER A 598 7.41 0.21 -18.98
CA SER A 598 6.48 0.74 -19.99
C SER A 598 7.17 1.26 -21.25
N GLU A 599 8.50 1.12 -21.36
CA GLU A 599 9.33 1.67 -22.44
C GLU A 599 9.11 3.19 -22.65
N GLY A 600 8.88 3.92 -21.55
CA GLY A 600 8.64 5.37 -21.53
C GLY A 600 7.27 5.81 -22.02
N ARG A 601 6.33 4.88 -22.31
CA ARG A 601 5.02 5.21 -22.89
C ARG A 601 4.02 5.80 -21.92
N LYS A 602 4.15 5.51 -20.62
CA LYS A 602 3.14 5.85 -19.61
C LYS A 602 3.63 7.00 -18.74
N LEU A 603 2.68 7.81 -18.27
CA LEU A 603 2.97 8.85 -17.27
C LEU A 603 3.31 8.21 -15.92
N VAL A 604 4.18 8.85 -15.15
CA VAL A 604 4.44 8.51 -13.76
C VAL A 604 4.24 9.73 -12.89
N GLY A 605 3.46 9.58 -11.83
CA GLY A 605 3.15 10.63 -10.88
C GLY A 605 3.50 10.27 -9.45
N VAL A 606 3.67 11.29 -8.60
CA VAL A 606 3.91 11.11 -7.17
C VAL A 606 3.30 12.24 -6.34
N SER A 607 2.82 11.94 -5.13
CA SER A 607 2.39 12.95 -4.15
C SER A 607 3.54 13.24 -3.19
N TYR A 608 4.33 14.29 -3.45
CA TYR A 608 5.54 14.60 -2.66
C TYR A 608 5.80 16.11 -2.58
N GLY A 609 6.55 16.55 -1.56
CA GLY A 609 6.97 17.95 -1.44
C GLY A 609 5.89 18.96 -1.02
N HIS A 610 4.72 18.51 -0.54
CA HIS A 610 3.66 19.37 -0.01
C HIS A 610 3.94 19.85 1.43
N PHE A 611 5.13 20.44 1.66
CA PHE A 611 5.53 20.95 2.98
C PHE A 611 4.60 22.05 3.53
N LEU A 612 3.84 22.75 2.68
CA LEU A 612 2.79 23.70 3.10
C LEU A 612 1.63 23.01 3.83
N GLU A 613 1.39 21.71 3.61
CA GLU A 613 0.52 20.89 4.43
C GLU A 613 1.23 20.53 5.74
N HIS A 614 2.45 19.97 5.65
CA HIS A 614 3.16 19.44 6.82
C HIS A 614 3.47 20.47 7.90
N VAL A 615 3.64 21.76 7.55
CA VAL A 615 3.77 22.84 8.56
C VAL A 615 2.54 22.99 9.47
N ARG A 616 1.39 22.44 9.07
CA ARG A 616 0.16 22.40 9.88
C ARG A 616 0.14 21.22 10.85
N SER A 617 1.07 20.28 10.74
CA SER A 617 1.31 19.25 11.73
C SER A 617 2.54 19.60 12.58
N PRO A 618 2.39 19.78 13.91
CA PRO A 618 3.49 20.20 14.77
C PRO A 618 4.73 19.31 14.70
N ALA A 619 4.55 18.00 14.50
CA ALA A 619 5.61 17.01 14.62
C ALA A 619 6.08 16.43 13.27
N ALA A 620 5.48 16.86 12.16
CA ALA A 620 5.75 16.24 10.85
C ALA A 620 6.77 16.99 10.00
N LEU A 621 7.05 18.28 10.22
CA LEU A 621 7.71 19.08 9.18
C LEU A 621 9.09 18.55 8.72
N PRO A 622 10.14 18.47 9.56
CA PRO A 622 11.39 17.81 9.19
C PRO A 622 11.29 16.26 9.27
N ASN A 623 10.34 15.75 10.04
CA ASN A 623 10.19 14.31 10.30
C ASN A 623 9.46 13.54 9.18
N ALA A 624 8.69 14.21 8.33
CA ALA A 624 7.88 13.60 7.27
C ALA A 624 8.72 13.09 6.10
N GLY A 625 9.92 13.65 5.87
CA GLY A 625 10.77 13.30 4.73
C GLY A 625 10.41 14.01 3.42
N HIS A 626 9.76 15.19 3.46
CA HIS A 626 9.25 15.92 2.27
C HIS A 626 10.12 17.10 1.78
N LEU A 627 11.35 17.22 2.28
CA LEU A 627 12.23 18.37 2.06
C LEU A 627 13.27 18.14 0.94
N ALA A 628 12.96 17.34 -0.09
CA ALA A 628 13.85 17.10 -1.24
C ALA A 628 13.07 17.17 -2.56
N LEU A 629 12.20 18.17 -2.70
CA LEU A 629 11.32 18.30 -3.86
C LEU A 629 12.10 18.60 -5.14
N ASP A 630 13.25 19.26 -5.04
CA ASP A 630 14.18 19.50 -6.15
C ASP A 630 14.57 18.20 -6.88
N ARG A 631 14.82 17.12 -6.15
CA ARG A 631 15.15 15.80 -6.72
C ARG A 631 13.98 15.21 -7.52
N VAL A 632 12.77 15.34 -7.00
CA VAL A 632 11.56 14.88 -7.69
C VAL A 632 11.29 15.72 -8.94
N LEU A 633 11.49 17.04 -8.87
CA LEU A 633 11.27 17.94 -10.01
C LEU A 633 12.31 17.75 -11.12
N THR A 634 13.57 17.48 -10.77
CA THR A 634 14.65 17.26 -11.74
C THR A 634 14.66 15.86 -12.35
N SER A 635 13.95 14.90 -11.77
CA SER A 635 13.81 13.55 -12.33
C SER A 635 13.08 13.58 -13.69
N ALA A 636 13.73 13.04 -14.72
CA ALA A 636 13.12 12.89 -16.05
C ALA A 636 11.98 11.86 -16.08
N GLU A 637 11.94 10.98 -15.08
CA GLU A 637 11.01 9.84 -15.05
C GLU A 637 9.68 10.16 -14.38
N ILE A 638 9.54 11.36 -13.82
CA ILE A 638 8.33 11.84 -13.14
C ILE A 638 7.69 12.93 -14.00
N ASP A 639 6.42 12.75 -14.33
CA ASP A 639 5.63 13.66 -15.17
C ASP A 639 4.62 14.47 -14.37
N LEU A 640 4.07 13.89 -13.29
CA LEU A 640 3.00 14.48 -12.49
C LEU A 640 3.45 14.66 -11.04
N VAL A 641 3.15 15.82 -10.44
CA VAL A 641 3.43 16.07 -9.02
C VAL A 641 2.14 16.50 -8.34
N ALA A 642 1.71 15.68 -7.39
CA ALA A 642 0.46 15.82 -6.68
C ALA A 642 0.65 16.43 -5.27
N ALA A 643 -0.30 17.24 -4.85
CA ALA A 643 -0.35 17.82 -3.51
C ALA A 643 -1.80 17.99 -3.03
N PRO A 644 -2.06 17.84 -1.73
CA PRO A 644 -3.39 18.05 -1.16
C PRO A 644 -3.82 19.52 -1.29
N PHE A 645 -5.13 19.73 -1.29
CA PHE A 645 -5.73 21.04 -1.11
C PHE A 645 -5.83 21.42 0.37
N LEU A 646 -5.56 22.68 0.67
CA LEU A 646 -5.58 23.22 2.02
C LEU A 646 -6.70 24.25 2.17
N ALA A 647 -7.63 23.99 3.09
CA ALA A 647 -8.55 25.00 3.59
C ALA A 647 -7.84 25.90 4.62
N PRO A 648 -8.08 27.22 4.68
CA PRO A 648 -7.56 28.10 5.71
C PRO A 648 -7.99 27.64 7.09
N GLU A 649 -7.13 27.87 8.07
CA GLU A 649 -7.34 27.39 9.43
C GLU A 649 -8.61 27.99 10.04
N GLY A 650 -9.46 27.14 10.63
CA GLY A 650 -10.75 27.55 11.19
C GLY A 650 -11.83 27.92 10.16
N GLU A 651 -11.54 27.79 8.86
CA GLU A 651 -12.44 28.15 7.76
C GLU A 651 -12.75 26.97 6.81
N ALA A 652 -12.61 25.73 7.29
CA ALA A 652 -13.07 24.55 6.56
C ALA A 652 -14.51 24.74 6.05
N GLY A 653 -14.71 24.56 4.73
CA GLY A 653 -16.01 24.75 4.07
C GLY A 653 -16.43 26.20 3.78
N ARG A 654 -15.54 27.20 3.93
CA ARG A 654 -15.86 28.63 3.66
C ARG A 654 -15.33 29.22 2.34
N GLY A 655 -14.84 28.36 1.42
CA GLY A 655 -14.75 28.68 -0.01
C GLY A 655 -13.42 29.23 -0.55
N LEU A 656 -12.43 29.53 0.29
CA LEU A 656 -11.04 29.71 -0.17
C LEU A 656 -10.29 28.43 0.18
N SER A 657 -9.76 27.71 -0.80
CA SER A 657 -8.79 26.63 -0.57
C SER A 657 -7.71 26.74 -1.64
N LEU A 658 -6.47 26.44 -1.27
CA LEU A 658 -5.31 26.55 -2.16
C LEU A 658 -4.56 25.21 -2.20
N PRO A 659 -3.97 24.83 -3.35
CA PRO A 659 -3.11 23.66 -3.41
C PRO A 659 -1.88 23.85 -2.50
N ALA A 660 -1.43 22.78 -1.85
CA ALA A 660 -0.19 22.75 -1.06
C ALA A 660 1.08 22.62 -1.93
N ALA A 661 0.97 22.82 -3.26
CA ALA A 661 2.05 22.68 -4.22
C ALA A 661 2.72 24.03 -4.56
N VAL A 662 4.02 23.96 -4.86
CA VAL A 662 4.77 25.03 -5.55
C VAL A 662 4.53 24.97 -7.06
N VAL A 663 3.31 25.29 -7.48
CA VAL A 663 2.81 25.04 -8.85
C VAL A 663 3.72 25.62 -9.94
N ALA A 664 4.27 26.83 -9.75
CA ALA A 664 5.10 27.45 -10.78
C ALA A 664 6.42 26.70 -10.99
N SER A 665 7.05 26.24 -9.89
CA SER A 665 8.22 25.34 -9.95
C SER A 665 7.90 24.01 -10.63
N VAL A 666 6.77 23.39 -10.30
CA VAL A 666 6.37 22.12 -10.95
C VAL A 666 6.28 22.31 -12.48
N LYS A 667 5.62 23.37 -12.94
CA LYS A 667 5.48 23.69 -14.37
C LYS A 667 6.81 24.00 -15.04
N ALA A 668 7.70 24.74 -14.37
CA ALA A 668 9.00 25.12 -14.92
C ALA A 668 9.93 23.92 -15.17
N HIS A 669 9.67 22.79 -14.51
CA HIS A 669 10.36 21.52 -14.76
C HIS A 669 9.61 20.61 -15.74
N GLY A 670 8.64 21.15 -16.48
CA GLY A 670 7.89 20.43 -17.50
C GLY A 670 6.93 19.37 -16.94
N LYS A 671 6.54 19.49 -15.67
CA LYS A 671 5.66 18.54 -14.97
C LYS A 671 4.27 19.12 -14.79
N VAL A 672 3.24 18.28 -14.78
CA VAL A 672 1.87 18.71 -14.56
C VAL A 672 1.56 18.73 -13.06
N PRO A 673 1.16 19.88 -12.48
CA PRO A 673 0.74 19.96 -11.11
C PRO A 673 -0.67 19.37 -10.93
N ILE A 674 -0.80 18.47 -9.96
CA ILE A 674 -2.06 17.82 -9.61
C ILE A 674 -2.48 18.27 -8.21
N GLY A 675 -3.70 18.76 -8.07
CA GLY A 675 -4.31 19.01 -6.76
C GLY A 675 -5.15 17.80 -6.34
N GLU A 676 -4.97 17.34 -5.11
CA GLU A 676 -5.72 16.22 -4.55
C GLU A 676 -6.71 16.71 -3.50
N VAL A 677 -7.95 16.24 -3.58
CA VAL A 677 -8.96 16.41 -2.53
C VAL A 677 -9.33 15.01 -2.07
N LEU A 678 -8.83 14.62 -0.91
CA LEU A 678 -9.09 13.30 -0.33
C LEU A 678 -10.45 13.30 0.40
N PRO A 679 -11.03 12.11 0.67
CA PRO A 679 -12.31 12.01 1.38
C PRO A 679 -12.35 12.78 2.72
N MET A 680 -11.19 12.89 3.39
CA MET A 680 -11.04 13.54 4.70
C MET A 680 -11.05 15.08 4.63
N ASP A 681 -10.90 15.66 3.43
CA ASP A 681 -10.70 17.11 3.24
C ASP A 681 -12.03 17.90 3.08
N ALA A 682 -13.15 17.33 3.52
CA ALA A 682 -14.49 17.85 3.21
C ALA A 682 -15.00 18.98 4.15
N PRO A 683 -15.85 19.91 3.65
CA PRO A 683 -16.42 19.97 2.30
C PRO A 683 -15.77 21.08 1.47
N LEU A 684 -14.78 20.70 0.66
CA LEU A 684 -14.22 21.54 -0.40
C LEU A 684 -15.10 21.39 -1.65
N ASP A 685 -15.43 22.48 -2.36
CA ASP A 685 -16.15 22.40 -3.63
C ASP A 685 -15.19 21.92 -4.74
N PRO A 686 -15.35 20.70 -5.27
CA PRO A 686 -14.45 20.15 -6.27
C PRO A 686 -14.52 20.88 -7.61
N THR A 687 -15.64 21.53 -7.94
CA THR A 687 -15.76 22.30 -9.19
C THR A 687 -14.92 23.57 -9.13
N LEU A 688 -14.95 24.26 -7.98
CA LEU A 688 -14.10 25.43 -7.75
C LEU A 688 -12.62 25.03 -7.72
N ALA A 689 -12.27 23.95 -7.02
CA ALA A 689 -10.90 23.45 -6.96
C ALA A 689 -10.36 23.05 -8.34
N ALA A 690 -11.19 22.42 -9.18
CA ALA A 690 -10.82 22.07 -10.55
C ALA A 690 -10.58 23.31 -11.41
N ALA A 691 -11.46 24.30 -11.32
CA ALA A 691 -11.28 25.57 -12.03
C ALA A 691 -10.03 26.33 -11.57
N GLN A 692 -9.70 26.27 -10.26
CA GLN A 692 -8.47 26.83 -9.72
C GLN A 692 -7.23 26.12 -10.27
N MET A 693 -7.20 24.78 -10.23
CA MET A 693 -6.07 24.01 -10.79
C MET A 693 -5.92 24.26 -12.29
N GLU A 694 -7.00 24.28 -13.04
CA GLU A 694 -6.99 24.56 -14.47
C GLU A 694 -6.44 25.96 -14.77
N ALA A 695 -6.84 26.98 -14.01
CA ALA A 695 -6.31 28.34 -14.13
C ALA A 695 -4.80 28.41 -13.83
N LEU A 696 -4.30 27.55 -12.94
CA LEU A 696 -2.87 27.44 -12.65
C LEU A 696 -2.11 26.58 -13.69
N GLY A 697 -2.80 25.95 -14.64
CA GLY A 697 -2.22 25.04 -15.64
C GLY A 697 -1.95 23.63 -15.09
N GLY A 698 -2.84 23.15 -14.21
CA GLY A 698 -2.83 21.82 -13.62
C GLY A 698 -4.17 21.12 -13.70
N ALA A 699 -4.33 20.04 -12.93
CA ALA A 699 -5.56 19.25 -12.86
C ALA A 699 -5.94 18.87 -11.43
N LEU A 700 -7.21 18.46 -11.22
CA LEU A 700 -7.74 18.05 -9.93
C LEU A 700 -8.06 16.56 -9.90
N TRP A 701 -7.63 15.86 -8.85
CA TRP A 701 -8.12 14.54 -8.48
C TRP A 701 -9.01 14.62 -7.24
N TYR A 702 -10.23 14.14 -7.37
CA TYR A 702 -11.25 14.23 -6.33
C TYR A 702 -11.64 12.86 -5.79
N GLY A 703 -11.55 12.69 -4.47
CA GLY A 703 -11.89 11.46 -3.74
C GLY A 703 -13.05 11.61 -2.77
N GLY A 704 -13.83 12.69 -2.83
CA GLY A 704 -15.01 12.83 -1.97
C GLY A 704 -16.12 11.81 -2.28
N ALA A 705 -17.00 11.60 -1.29
CA ALA A 705 -18.08 10.62 -1.38
C ALA A 705 -19.12 10.95 -2.47
N GLU A 706 -19.38 12.24 -2.68
CA GLU A 706 -20.39 12.69 -3.64
C GLU A 706 -19.96 12.44 -5.10
N PRO A 707 -20.86 12.01 -5.99
CA PRO A 707 -20.58 11.96 -7.43
C PRO A 707 -20.19 13.33 -7.96
N TRP A 708 -19.13 13.38 -8.77
CA TRP A 708 -18.64 14.61 -9.38
C TRP A 708 -18.15 14.35 -10.80
N GLU A 709 -18.53 15.23 -11.73
CA GLU A 709 -17.94 15.30 -13.07
C GLU A 709 -17.02 16.51 -13.14
N PRO A 710 -15.80 16.34 -13.68
CA PRO A 710 -14.94 17.49 -13.93
C PRO A 710 -15.59 18.42 -14.95
N PRO A 711 -15.53 19.75 -14.74
CA PRO A 711 -15.98 20.70 -15.74
C PRO A 711 -15.19 20.52 -17.05
N PRO A 712 -15.79 20.85 -18.21
CA PRO A 712 -15.06 20.78 -19.47
C PRO A 712 -13.86 21.74 -19.43
N ALA A 713 -12.72 21.26 -19.92
CA ALA A 713 -11.53 22.10 -20.05
C ALA A 713 -11.87 23.33 -20.92
N THR A 714 -11.50 24.49 -20.42
CA THR A 714 -11.61 25.77 -21.13
C THR A 714 -10.37 25.99 -21.99
N ALA A 715 -10.56 26.53 -23.19
CA ALA A 715 -9.46 26.89 -24.07
C ALA A 715 -8.86 28.24 -23.65
N GLY A 716 -7.54 28.38 -23.72
CA GLY A 716 -6.86 29.65 -23.53
C GLY A 716 -5.49 29.54 -22.85
N ASP A 717 -4.67 30.57 -23.08
CA ASP A 717 -3.33 30.72 -22.52
C ASP A 717 -3.34 30.64 -20.97
N ARG A 718 -2.57 29.68 -20.46
CA ARG A 718 -2.29 29.34 -19.06
C ARG A 718 -0.93 29.82 -18.59
N ALA A 719 -0.28 30.68 -19.38
CA ALA A 719 0.85 31.46 -18.90
C ALA A 719 0.41 32.30 -17.70
N SER A 720 1.26 32.34 -16.68
CA SER A 720 0.97 33.15 -15.50
C SER A 720 1.01 34.64 -15.85
N VAL A 721 0.03 35.38 -15.34
CA VAL A 721 -0.01 36.85 -15.38
C VAL A 721 0.39 37.48 -14.04
N ALA A 722 0.87 36.66 -13.09
CA ALA A 722 1.26 37.13 -11.77
C ALA A 722 2.45 38.08 -11.84
N GLU A 723 2.41 39.14 -11.03
CA GLU A 723 3.53 40.08 -10.86
C GLU A 723 4.17 39.97 -9.46
N ILE A 724 3.73 38.98 -8.69
CA ILE A 724 4.18 38.65 -7.33
C ILE A 724 4.68 37.20 -7.31
N ALA A 725 5.90 36.99 -6.84
CA ALA A 725 6.47 35.68 -6.58
C ALA A 725 6.60 35.41 -5.07
N LEU A 726 6.10 34.27 -4.62
CA LEU A 726 6.39 33.70 -3.33
C LEU A 726 7.55 32.71 -3.48
N ILE A 727 8.68 32.97 -2.82
CA ILE A 727 9.89 32.16 -2.92
C ILE A 727 10.03 31.32 -1.65
N LEU A 728 9.77 30.03 -1.77
CA LEU A 728 9.78 29.06 -0.67
C LEU A 728 11.09 28.26 -0.68
N ASP A 729 11.70 28.14 0.49
CA ASP A 729 12.92 27.35 0.65
C ASP A 729 12.65 26.08 1.47
N HIS A 730 12.70 24.92 0.83
CA HIS A 730 12.51 23.65 1.52
C HIS A 730 13.75 23.21 2.30
N PHE A 731 14.95 23.69 1.96
CA PHE A 731 16.19 23.39 2.70
C PHE A 731 16.20 24.07 4.05
N SER A 732 15.83 25.36 4.12
CA SER A 732 15.69 26.08 5.39
C SER A 732 14.73 25.41 6.37
N LEU A 733 13.77 24.61 5.90
CA LEU A 733 12.85 23.88 6.79
C LEU A 733 13.53 22.74 7.56
N ALA A 734 14.65 22.21 7.08
CA ALA A 734 15.45 21.24 7.82
C ALA A 734 16.11 21.84 9.07
N TYR A 735 16.19 23.18 9.13
CA TYR A 735 16.76 23.98 10.22
C TYR A 735 15.68 24.68 11.06
N LEU A 736 14.41 24.30 10.94
CA LEU A 736 13.36 24.81 11.82
C LEU A 736 13.14 23.90 13.01
N ALA A 737 12.79 24.53 14.13
CA ALA A 737 12.25 23.82 15.27
C ALA A 737 10.90 23.19 14.93
N GLU A 738 10.67 21.98 15.43
CA GLU A 738 9.35 21.37 15.45
C GLU A 738 8.36 22.23 16.25
N GLY A 739 7.10 22.12 15.86
CA GLY A 739 6.01 22.94 16.36
C GLY A 739 5.54 23.99 15.36
N LYS A 740 4.53 24.75 15.79
CA LYS A 740 3.80 25.71 14.94
C LYS A 740 4.20 27.16 15.15
N ALA A 741 4.94 27.46 16.22
CA ALA A 741 5.14 28.85 16.66
C ALA A 741 5.78 29.75 15.59
N LEU A 742 6.62 29.19 14.70
CA LEU A 742 7.28 29.92 13.63
C LEU A 742 6.88 29.40 12.24
N SER A 743 6.85 28.09 12.01
CA SER A 743 6.54 27.47 10.71
C SER A 743 5.14 27.84 10.18
N GLN A 744 4.12 27.83 11.04
CA GLN A 744 2.74 28.15 10.68
C GLN A 744 2.56 29.61 10.25
N PRO A 745 2.94 30.65 11.03
CA PRO A 745 2.76 32.04 10.61
C PRO A 745 3.64 32.44 9.41
N LEU A 746 4.78 31.79 9.23
CA LEU A 746 5.68 32.05 8.09
C LEU A 746 5.21 31.40 6.80
N LEU A 747 4.56 30.24 6.87
CA LEU A 747 4.20 29.47 5.67
C LEU A 747 2.69 29.42 5.48
N ALA A 748 1.97 28.59 6.25
CA ALA A 748 0.52 28.43 6.09
C ALA A 748 -0.24 29.76 6.22
N GLY A 749 0.11 30.61 7.21
CA GLY A 749 -0.52 31.91 7.40
C GLY A 749 -0.24 32.91 6.28
N GLN A 750 0.97 32.89 5.69
CA GLN A 750 1.28 33.71 4.52
C GLN A 750 0.50 33.21 3.29
N TRP A 751 0.44 31.89 3.09
CA TRP A 751 -0.30 31.27 1.98
C TRP A 751 -1.79 31.63 2.04
N ASP A 752 -2.41 31.53 3.21
CA ASP A 752 -3.80 31.91 3.44
C ASP A 752 -4.05 33.41 3.18
N SER A 753 -3.08 34.27 3.56
CA SER A 753 -3.16 35.72 3.33
C SER A 753 -3.04 36.07 1.85
N LEU A 754 -2.14 35.40 1.13
CA LEU A 754 -1.94 35.59 -0.30
C LEU A 754 -3.16 35.18 -1.13
N GLY A 755 -3.85 34.11 -0.73
CA GLY A 755 -5.14 33.73 -1.34
C GLY A 755 -6.21 34.82 -1.26
N ARG A 756 -6.08 35.80 -0.35
CA ARG A 756 -7.01 36.92 -0.15
C ARG A 756 -6.51 38.25 -0.68
N LEU A 757 -5.31 38.28 -1.27
CA LEU A 757 -4.66 39.53 -1.70
C LEU A 757 -5.43 40.23 -2.84
N GLY A 758 -6.21 39.48 -3.63
CA GLY A 758 -6.87 40.00 -4.82
C GLY A 758 -5.92 40.25 -6.00
N ALA A 759 -4.66 39.79 -5.89
CA ALA A 759 -3.64 39.84 -6.93
C ALA A 759 -3.04 38.43 -7.13
N PRO A 760 -2.84 37.97 -8.38
CA PRO A 760 -2.25 36.66 -8.65
C PRO A 760 -0.81 36.57 -8.13
N CYS A 761 -0.47 35.43 -7.53
CA CYS A 761 0.84 35.13 -6.98
C CYS A 761 1.30 33.75 -7.46
N ASP A 762 2.58 33.64 -7.85
CA ASP A 762 3.19 32.35 -8.20
C ASP A 762 4.10 31.86 -7.06
N ALA A 763 3.94 30.59 -6.67
CA ALA A 763 4.81 29.94 -5.70
C ALA A 763 5.95 29.18 -6.39
N TRP A 764 7.17 29.56 -6.04
CA TRP A 764 8.42 29.03 -6.57
C TRP A 764 9.30 28.49 -5.44
N LEU A 765 10.12 27.49 -5.75
CA LEU A 765 11.25 27.09 -4.94
C LEU A 765 12.39 28.10 -5.08
N LEU A 766 13.10 28.31 -3.97
CA LEU A 766 14.30 29.12 -3.94
C LEU A 766 15.38 28.63 -4.91
N ASP A 767 15.54 27.31 -5.08
CA ASP A 767 16.52 26.74 -6.01
C ASP A 767 16.24 27.13 -7.46
N ASP A 768 14.97 27.29 -7.83
CA ASP A 768 14.61 27.74 -9.16
C ASP A 768 14.96 29.22 -9.37
N LEU A 769 14.89 30.03 -8.31
CA LEU A 769 15.36 31.42 -8.36
C LEU A 769 16.88 31.46 -8.50
N ILE A 770 17.60 30.67 -7.71
CA ILE A 770 19.06 30.58 -7.76
C ILE A 770 19.53 30.09 -9.14
N ALA A 771 18.86 29.08 -9.69
CA ALA A 771 19.14 28.53 -11.02
C ALA A 771 18.71 29.46 -12.18
N GLY A 772 18.02 30.58 -11.89
CA GLY A 772 17.56 31.52 -12.91
C GLY A 772 16.37 31.02 -13.75
N ARG A 773 15.58 30.07 -13.24
CA ARG A 773 14.35 29.56 -13.86
C ARG A 773 13.14 30.44 -13.57
N VAL A 774 13.19 31.24 -12.50
CA VAL A 774 12.09 32.15 -12.11
C VAL A 774 12.07 33.37 -13.04
N PRO A 775 10.92 33.68 -13.68
CA PRO A 775 10.80 34.87 -14.52
C PRO A 775 10.84 36.16 -13.69
N ASP A 776 10.84 37.30 -14.39
CA ASP A 776 10.92 38.61 -13.76
C ASP A 776 9.57 39.02 -13.14
N TYR A 777 9.53 39.18 -11.81
CA TYR A 777 8.38 39.71 -11.07
C TYR A 777 8.63 41.15 -10.60
N LYS A 778 7.59 41.84 -10.14
CA LYS A 778 7.71 43.18 -9.52
C LYS A 778 7.97 43.07 -8.01
N LEU A 779 7.35 42.07 -7.38
CA LEU A 779 7.44 41.80 -5.95
C LEU A 779 7.87 40.35 -5.69
N TYR A 780 8.85 40.16 -4.82
CA TYR A 780 9.34 38.87 -4.35
C TYR A 780 9.15 38.78 -2.84
N LEU A 781 8.50 37.72 -2.37
CA LEU A 781 8.24 37.46 -0.95
C LEU A 781 9.08 36.25 -0.50
N PHE A 782 9.91 36.44 0.53
CA PHE A 782 10.78 35.41 1.09
C PHE A 782 10.36 35.10 2.54
N PRO A 783 9.39 34.17 2.74
CA PRO A 783 8.90 33.82 4.07
C PRO A 783 9.92 33.07 4.94
N ASN A 784 10.78 32.25 4.33
CA ASN A 784 11.56 31.26 5.09
C ASN A 784 12.98 30.98 4.57
N ALA A 785 13.60 31.89 3.82
CA ALA A 785 14.95 31.72 3.28
C ALA A 785 16.04 32.00 4.34
N PHE A 786 16.14 31.18 5.38
CA PHE A 786 17.06 31.41 6.50
C PHE A 786 18.48 30.90 6.22
N TYR A 787 18.59 29.70 5.64
CA TYR A 787 19.84 29.03 5.32
C TYR A 787 20.20 29.28 3.85
N LEU A 788 21.30 30.00 3.64
CA LEU A 788 21.80 30.37 2.31
C LEU A 788 23.33 30.41 2.39
N ASP A 789 24.02 29.63 1.55
CA ASP A 789 25.45 29.81 1.36
C ASP A 789 25.76 31.11 0.60
N GLN A 790 27.04 31.48 0.52
CA GLN A 790 27.45 32.71 -0.16
C GLN A 790 26.97 32.78 -1.62
N GLU A 791 27.07 31.69 -2.39
CA GLU A 791 26.68 31.68 -3.81
C GLU A 791 25.17 31.89 -3.98
N ALA A 792 24.37 31.23 -3.14
CA ALA A 792 22.92 31.40 -3.11
C ALA A 792 22.54 32.84 -2.74
N ARG A 793 23.19 33.46 -1.75
CA ARG A 793 22.95 34.88 -1.39
C ARG A 793 23.23 35.80 -2.57
N GLU A 794 24.35 35.61 -3.26
CA GLU A 794 24.73 36.40 -4.44
C GLU A 794 23.72 36.23 -5.59
N ALA A 795 23.27 35.00 -5.84
CA ALA A 795 22.28 34.68 -6.88
C ALA A 795 20.91 35.32 -6.58
N VAL A 796 20.45 35.28 -5.33
CA VAL A 796 19.21 35.94 -4.91
C VAL A 796 19.32 37.45 -5.08
N ARG A 797 20.42 38.07 -4.60
CA ARG A 797 20.64 39.52 -4.75
C ARG A 797 20.64 39.95 -6.21
N LYS A 798 21.26 39.17 -7.10
CA LYS A 798 21.27 39.47 -8.54
C LYS A 798 19.86 39.58 -9.13
N HIS A 799 18.90 38.81 -8.61
CA HIS A 799 17.51 38.87 -9.07
C HIS A 799 16.76 40.09 -8.52
N VAL A 800 16.92 40.39 -7.22
CA VAL A 800 16.04 41.33 -6.50
C VAL A 800 16.66 42.69 -6.18
N ALA A 801 17.98 42.81 -6.11
CA ALA A 801 18.70 44.05 -5.79
C ALA A 801 18.99 44.88 -7.07
N ARG A 802 17.94 45.18 -7.84
CA ARG A 802 18.01 46.01 -9.06
C ARG A 802 16.76 46.86 -9.24
N ASP A 803 16.84 47.86 -10.10
CA ASP A 803 15.77 48.84 -10.30
C ASP A 803 14.44 48.20 -10.68
N GLY A 804 13.36 48.68 -10.04
CA GLY A 804 11.98 48.24 -10.32
C GLY A 804 11.58 46.91 -9.68
N LYS A 805 12.43 46.32 -8.83
CA LYS A 805 12.15 45.08 -8.09
C LYS A 805 12.00 45.37 -6.60
N THR A 806 11.05 44.71 -5.95
CA THR A 806 10.81 44.81 -4.51
C THR A 806 10.96 43.44 -3.88
N ALA A 807 11.82 43.31 -2.87
CA ALA A 807 11.92 42.12 -2.03
C ALA A 807 11.33 42.40 -0.65
N VAL A 808 10.47 41.51 -0.17
CA VAL A 808 9.97 41.50 1.20
C VAL A 808 10.54 40.28 1.89
N TRP A 809 11.33 40.55 2.92
CA TRP A 809 11.94 39.53 3.75
C TRP A 809 11.14 39.34 5.03
N VAL A 810 10.86 38.09 5.38
CA VAL A 810 10.15 37.77 6.61
C VAL A 810 11.10 37.08 7.59
N TYR A 811 11.06 37.51 8.85
CA TYR A 811 11.85 36.96 9.95
C TYR A 811 13.38 37.12 9.80
N ALA A 812 14.12 36.06 9.43
CA ALA A 812 15.59 36.00 9.51
C ALA A 812 16.26 35.58 8.18
N PRO A 813 16.02 36.30 7.08
CA PRO A 813 16.54 35.98 5.75
C PRO A 813 18.08 35.91 5.72
N GLY A 814 18.64 34.82 5.21
CA GLY A 814 20.10 34.63 5.07
C GLY A 814 20.87 34.66 6.39
N ALA A 815 20.20 34.45 7.51
CA ALA A 815 20.83 34.48 8.83
C ALA A 815 21.62 33.20 9.14
N MET A 816 21.63 32.18 8.28
CA MET A 816 22.33 30.91 8.52
C MET A 816 23.18 30.50 7.32
N GLU A 817 24.39 30.04 7.63
CA GLU A 817 25.28 29.31 6.72
C GLU A 817 25.96 28.21 7.55
N GLU A 818 27.23 28.35 7.95
CA GLU A 818 27.84 27.39 8.89
C GLU A 818 27.36 27.58 10.34
N THR A 819 26.88 28.78 10.66
CA THR A 819 26.38 29.17 11.98
C THR A 819 25.26 30.18 11.83
N LEU A 820 24.46 30.35 12.88
CA LEU A 820 23.50 31.45 12.98
C LEU A 820 24.23 32.81 13.11
N SER A 821 24.12 33.66 12.10
CA SER A 821 24.95 34.87 11.89
C SER A 821 24.13 36.07 11.39
N GLY A 822 24.27 37.22 12.06
CA GLY A 822 23.67 38.49 11.64
C GLY A 822 24.36 39.12 10.42
N PRO A 823 25.70 39.06 10.29
CA PRO A 823 26.41 39.54 9.10
C PRO A 823 25.98 38.90 7.78
N THR A 824 25.66 37.61 7.73
CA THR A 824 25.22 36.96 6.48
C THR A 824 23.85 37.48 6.03
N ALA A 825 22.96 37.82 6.97
CA ALA A 825 21.70 38.47 6.66
C ALA A 825 21.90 39.90 6.12
N LEU A 826 22.88 40.63 6.66
CA LEU A 826 23.25 41.96 6.15
C LEU A 826 23.76 41.88 4.71
N GLU A 827 24.59 40.88 4.39
CA GLU A 827 25.07 40.65 3.04
C GLU A 827 23.92 40.46 2.04
N LEU A 828 22.85 39.75 2.41
CA LEU A 828 21.70 39.50 1.55
C LEU A 828 20.73 40.69 1.45
N THR A 829 20.41 41.31 2.59
CA THR A 829 19.23 42.18 2.72
C THR A 829 19.55 43.65 2.93
N ASP A 830 20.80 44.00 3.20
CA ASP A 830 21.23 45.31 3.69
C ASP A 830 20.61 45.70 5.05
N LEU A 831 20.04 44.74 5.79
CA LEU A 831 19.51 44.89 7.15
C LEU A 831 20.42 44.18 8.16
N ALA A 832 20.85 44.89 9.21
CA ALA A 832 21.63 44.30 10.29
C ALA A 832 20.72 43.57 11.29
N LEU A 833 20.86 42.25 11.38
CA LEU A 833 20.18 41.43 12.39
C LEU A 833 21.07 41.20 13.61
N GLY A 834 20.48 41.24 14.80
CA GLY A 834 21.16 40.95 16.06
C GLY A 834 20.35 39.97 16.90
N PHE A 835 21.00 38.91 17.39
CA PHE A 835 20.35 37.90 18.21
C PHE A 835 20.20 38.36 19.66
N VAL A 836 19.06 38.03 20.25
CA VAL A 836 18.79 38.22 21.68
C VAL A 836 18.58 36.86 22.33
N ALA A 837 19.39 36.54 23.35
CA ALA A 837 19.36 35.25 24.04
C ALA A 837 18.12 35.01 24.92
N ARG A 838 17.24 36.02 25.05
CA ARG A 838 15.97 35.93 25.77
C ARG A 838 14.87 36.47 24.88
N GLU A 839 13.70 35.84 24.96
CA GLU A 839 12.50 36.34 24.31
C GLU A 839 12.27 37.81 24.66
N ALA A 840 12.17 38.63 23.63
CA ALA A 840 12.00 40.07 23.75
C ALA A 840 11.20 40.57 22.55
N PRO A 841 10.45 41.69 22.69
CA PRO A 841 9.83 42.33 21.55
C PRO A 841 10.87 42.67 20.48
N LEU A 842 10.50 42.51 19.20
CA LEU A 842 11.32 42.93 18.06
C LEU A 842 11.72 44.41 18.23
N ARG A 843 13.01 44.71 18.10
CA ARG A 843 13.56 46.07 18.18
C ARG A 843 14.15 46.46 16.83
N VAL A 844 13.53 47.42 16.16
CA VAL A 844 14.11 48.09 14.99
C VAL A 844 14.89 49.30 15.50
N ARG A 845 16.17 49.39 15.17
CA ARG A 845 17.08 50.47 15.62
C ARG A 845 17.52 51.34 14.45
#